data_AF-G0S3D7-F1
#
_entry.id   AF-G0S3D7-F1
#
_cell.length_a   1.000
_cell.length_b   1.000
_cell.length_c   1.000
_cell.angle_alpha   90.00
_cell.angle_beta   90.00
_cell.angle_gamma   90.00
#
_symmetry.space_group_name_H-M   'P 1'
#
loop_
_entity.id
_entity.type
_entity.pdbx_description
1 polymer ?
#
loop_
_entity_poly.entity_id
_entity_poly.type
_entity_poly.pdbx_seq_one_letter_code
_entity_poly.pdbx_strand_id
1 'polypeptide(L)'
;MSPTSADVPSAVNNGPESGPVRPESLTRANNLPSAGAAAADMFRQFVTRRLRNRKRRPVYADIPLMPVLIQPLPETPEQENNEGLAVPTLKDVLGNVFMPQDASQDLEDPSLEYDNIRPYLHPDGCEVEERERVVNEIKRLLDVLESPDTPLLLRNCPRLEKLKGTSVGYRALDLITAILWEGWRICGLDNYGVSMLHCPIKDPSPTELQRIMKKIRTRCSPERVAIHMRNIFTLKDEEDGSPVWPRYNEFVEDAKAVIDLITESIARFFTQIALGVSWRNHQLAAIARFSAKLKVLIRDIEASAITSLDIASQVFDKALGVNSDGEESVSRPGVMEQIEDIGTTFQAERGRFGQPDHVYGNDDDDDDGTPSKSAYTYWFEQQRAREGLMMAFDCVLFLLYTGDNHPGYGITEFEICGFVMETGFHEKTLIYQDRDFEYSGTSDPDHLNIAHAAFRMLNAALRHLHEHRTCTTSLQPPAPSPSVSSASPPGSASETKTIIEWSYSLLDSPISQEGAQGNRSFNRKSVNTGEIVYELKNMKEIITVLVPLALASPMGTTISRQFLELFYGTLRDPNDVLKLAAEDSFTAFVRLYTTDFEKTYRKLHPPDVQQLASLVKEDRFSYISLLEVESPKLEPAKNGVQSETEAKKFREEREKELARCHDLMDAWVYTEDAVIVPCGRYVWTVIAGVSTLVGGGMAIGLSVGERIEGVDPFNITMFVWAVAALVLLICKASLVEHWSWNDFLHQRVKCRSVSELQAVTGIPDQLIIARLLHDEKDSILKTRGPFNTIFLNKAADGVTGFSIDVPVRNKTLLLSGLVMIKVETCLGHAVVCLDARRGKQFTTVSHREVDTDQEWLMCPSIDRLAHNFATKQSARRRYPLKKGQLNWRKVEGVYNALDAEFV
;
A
#
# COMPACT_ATOMS: atom_id res chain seq x y z
N MET A 1 -40.38 64.90 -46.06
CA MET A 1 -41.80 64.70 -46.42
C MET A 1 -41.83 63.66 -47.54
N SER A 2 -42.63 62.61 -47.36
CA SER A 2 -42.87 61.45 -48.26
C SER A 2 -43.29 61.85 -49.70
N PRO A 3 -43.39 60.95 -50.72
CA PRO A 3 -43.59 59.49 -50.65
C PRO A 3 -42.99 58.55 -51.77
N THR A 4 -43.17 57.22 -51.56
CA THR A 4 -43.37 56.02 -52.45
C THR A 4 -43.14 56.08 -53.98
N SER A 5 -42.80 55.02 -54.77
CA SER A 5 -42.61 53.55 -54.61
C SER A 5 -42.17 52.92 -55.96
N ALA A 6 -41.55 51.72 -55.89
CA ALA A 6 -41.50 50.60 -56.87
C ALA A 6 -40.78 50.78 -58.24
N ASP A 7 -40.14 49.79 -58.89
CA ASP A 7 -39.93 48.35 -58.64
C ASP A 7 -38.74 47.81 -59.52
N VAL A 8 -38.05 46.77 -59.02
CA VAL A 8 -37.24 45.68 -59.67
C VAL A 8 -36.06 46.01 -60.63
N PRO A 9 -34.83 45.49 -60.35
CA PRO A 9 -34.24 44.41 -61.18
C PRO A 9 -33.26 43.49 -60.41
N SER A 10 -32.72 42.43 -61.05
CA SER A 10 -31.27 42.15 -60.98
C SER A 10 -30.80 41.01 -61.89
N ALA A 11 -29.70 41.31 -62.60
CA ALA A 11 -28.80 40.40 -63.27
C ALA A 11 -27.38 40.58 -62.70
N VAL A 12 -26.57 39.55 -62.92
CA VAL A 12 -25.15 39.32 -62.59
C VAL A 12 -24.19 40.38 -63.15
N ASN A 13 -23.13 40.79 -62.42
CA ASN A 13 -21.70 40.73 -62.86
C ASN A 13 -20.66 41.44 -61.95
N ASN A 14 -19.50 40.75 -61.89
CA ASN A 14 -18.08 41.13 -61.76
C ASN A 14 -17.58 42.60 -61.74
N GLY A 15 -16.44 42.81 -61.06
CA GLY A 15 -15.47 43.88 -61.36
C GLY A 15 -14.18 43.85 -60.49
N PRO A 16 -13.02 44.36 -60.99
CA PRO A 16 -11.63 43.87 -60.73
C PRO A 16 -10.73 44.93 -60.01
N GLU A 17 -9.41 44.80 -59.73
CA GLU A 17 -8.24 44.79 -60.64
C GLU A 17 -6.87 44.71 -59.90
N SER A 18 -5.84 44.30 -60.67
CA SER A 18 -4.44 44.79 -60.71
C SER A 18 -3.30 43.96 -60.09
N GLY A 19 -2.22 43.79 -60.86
CA GLY A 19 -0.92 43.23 -60.48
C GLY A 19 0.15 43.53 -61.54
N PRO A 20 1.46 43.45 -61.21
CA PRO A 20 2.48 43.05 -62.19
C PRO A 20 3.70 42.23 -61.67
N VAL A 21 4.14 41.27 -62.50
CA VAL A 21 5.53 41.08 -63.07
C VAL A 21 6.68 40.31 -62.32
N ARG A 22 7.04 39.14 -62.91
CA ARG A 22 8.38 38.49 -63.23
C ARG A 22 9.33 37.95 -62.13
N PRO A 23 10.36 37.11 -62.46
CA PRO A 23 10.52 36.04 -63.49
C PRO A 23 11.26 34.75 -62.98
N GLU A 24 11.52 33.81 -63.90
CA GLU A 24 12.00 32.42 -63.76
C GLU A 24 13.50 32.19 -63.40
N SER A 25 13.80 31.10 -62.67
CA SER A 25 14.57 29.91 -63.11
C SER A 25 15.45 29.25 -62.01
N LEU A 26 15.67 27.92 -62.17
CA LEU A 26 16.70 27.01 -61.59
C LEU A 26 16.32 25.98 -60.50
N THR A 27 16.08 24.75 -60.99
CA THR A 27 16.67 23.45 -60.58
C THR A 27 16.62 22.92 -59.14
N ARG A 28 15.85 21.83 -59.01
CA ARG A 28 16.21 20.49 -58.48
C ARG A 28 16.75 20.38 -57.03
N ALA A 29 15.86 19.93 -56.14
CA ALA A 29 16.22 19.08 -55.00
C ALA A 29 15.24 17.89 -54.93
N ASN A 30 15.65 16.75 -55.51
CA ASN A 30 15.14 15.45 -55.12
C ASN A 30 15.67 15.18 -53.71
N ASN A 31 14.79 15.06 -52.72
CA ASN A 31 14.92 14.27 -51.49
C ASN A 31 13.83 14.70 -50.50
N LEU A 32 12.61 14.21 -50.70
CA LEU A 32 11.57 14.23 -49.68
C LEU A 32 11.21 12.77 -49.39
N PRO A 33 11.42 12.27 -48.15
CA PRO A 33 11.01 10.92 -47.81
C PRO A 33 9.48 10.85 -47.89
N SER A 34 8.98 9.87 -48.65
CA SER A 34 7.55 9.60 -48.72
C SER A 34 6.97 9.45 -47.31
N ALA A 35 5.73 9.90 -47.10
CA ALA A 35 5.05 9.88 -45.80
C ALA A 35 5.04 8.49 -45.12
N GLY A 36 5.23 7.40 -45.88
CA GLY A 36 5.41 6.05 -45.35
C GLY A 36 6.75 5.82 -44.63
N ALA A 37 7.84 6.46 -45.05
CA ALA A 37 9.14 6.34 -44.38
C ALA A 37 9.15 7.09 -43.04
N ALA A 38 8.51 8.26 -42.95
CA ALA A 38 8.36 8.99 -41.70
C ALA A 38 7.45 8.26 -40.70
N ALA A 39 6.38 7.60 -41.16
CA ALA A 39 5.53 6.76 -40.32
C ALA A 39 6.23 5.48 -39.86
N ALA A 40 7.05 4.86 -40.72
CA ALA A 40 7.85 3.69 -40.38
C ALA A 40 9.01 4.03 -39.43
N ASP A 41 9.63 5.20 -39.57
CA ASP A 41 10.65 5.69 -38.63
C ASP A 41 10.03 6.12 -37.31
N MET A 42 8.83 6.71 -37.32
CA MET A 42 8.07 7.01 -36.10
C MET A 42 7.63 5.72 -35.40
N PHE A 43 7.22 4.68 -36.14
CA PHE A 43 6.90 3.36 -35.58
C PHE A 43 8.15 2.62 -35.09
N ARG A 44 9.30 2.71 -35.78
CA ARG A 44 10.58 2.17 -35.29
C ARG A 44 11.11 2.93 -34.08
N GLN A 45 10.99 4.25 -34.03
CA GLN A 45 11.32 5.08 -32.87
C GLN A 45 10.36 4.83 -31.71
N PHE A 46 9.09 4.56 -32.01
CA PHE A 46 8.06 4.16 -31.03
C PHE A 46 8.36 2.76 -30.47
N VAL A 47 8.71 1.78 -31.31
CA VAL A 47 9.09 0.42 -30.90
C VAL A 47 10.43 0.40 -30.16
N THR A 48 11.42 1.19 -30.58
CA THR A 48 12.69 1.31 -29.85
C THR A 48 12.56 2.09 -28.54
N ARG A 49 11.68 3.10 -28.44
CA ARG A 49 11.27 3.71 -27.15
C ARG A 49 10.52 2.71 -26.28
N ARG A 50 9.62 1.90 -26.85
CA ARG A 50 8.86 0.85 -26.16
C ARG A 50 9.79 -0.23 -25.59
N LEU A 51 10.83 -0.62 -26.32
CA LEU A 51 11.87 -1.57 -25.86
C LEU A 51 12.86 -0.97 -24.87
N ARG A 52 13.13 0.35 -24.91
CA ARG A 52 13.98 1.06 -23.92
C ARG A 52 13.26 1.22 -22.58
N ASN A 53 11.95 1.46 -22.59
CA ASN A 53 11.15 1.69 -21.38
C ASN A 53 10.65 0.39 -20.73
N ARG A 54 10.61 -0.74 -21.46
CA ARG A 54 10.32 -2.09 -20.93
C ARG A 54 11.36 -2.60 -19.91
N LYS A 55 12.52 -1.94 -19.77
CA LYS A 55 13.68 -2.44 -18.99
C LYS A 55 13.86 -1.83 -17.59
N ARG A 56 12.92 -1.00 -17.12
CA ARG A 56 13.10 -0.17 -15.92
C ARG A 56 11.98 -0.26 -14.87
N ARG A 57 11.22 -1.35 -14.80
CA ARG A 57 10.39 -1.64 -13.62
C ARG A 57 10.67 -3.05 -13.11
N PRO A 58 10.65 -3.25 -11.78
CA PRO A 58 10.62 -4.58 -11.19
C PRO A 58 9.23 -5.20 -11.41
N VAL A 59 9.21 -6.47 -11.81
CA VAL A 59 8.00 -7.29 -11.94
C VAL A 59 7.81 -7.99 -10.61
N TYR A 60 6.89 -7.49 -9.77
CA TYR A 60 6.50 -8.14 -8.51
C TYR A 60 4.97 -8.36 -8.41
N ALA A 61 4.22 -8.13 -9.49
CA ALA A 61 2.76 -8.03 -9.42
C ALA A 61 1.99 -9.38 -9.43
N ASP A 62 2.61 -10.51 -9.78
CA ASP A 62 1.87 -11.75 -10.01
C ASP A 62 2.48 -12.95 -9.28
N ILE A 63 2.00 -13.22 -8.07
CA ILE A 63 2.23 -14.50 -7.38
C ILE A 63 0.91 -14.99 -6.75
N PRO A 64 0.23 -15.99 -7.33
CA PRO A 64 -0.84 -16.70 -6.65
C PRO A 64 -0.24 -17.72 -5.66
N LEU A 65 -0.52 -17.56 -4.36
CA LEU A 65 -0.18 -18.54 -3.32
C LEU A 65 -1.26 -19.63 -3.23
N MET A 66 -0.85 -20.90 -3.26
CA MET A 66 -1.70 -22.06 -2.95
C MET A 66 -2.06 -22.08 -1.45
N PRO A 67 -3.27 -22.52 -1.06
CA PRO A 67 -3.67 -22.63 0.34
C PRO A 67 -2.86 -23.73 1.04
N VAL A 68 -2.09 -23.35 2.07
CA VAL A 68 -1.41 -24.29 2.97
C VAL A 68 -2.40 -24.78 4.02
N LEU A 69 -2.56 -26.10 4.11
CA LEU A 69 -3.26 -26.77 5.21
C LEU A 69 -2.44 -26.60 6.49
N ILE A 70 -2.88 -25.70 7.36
CA ILE A 70 -2.35 -25.52 8.71
C ILE A 70 -2.78 -26.75 9.53
N GLN A 71 -1.83 -27.59 9.93
CA GLN A 71 -2.07 -28.55 11.01
C GLN A 71 -2.03 -27.82 12.36
N PRO A 72 -2.90 -28.17 13.32
CA PRO A 72 -2.93 -27.54 14.62
C PRO A 72 -1.62 -27.80 15.38
N LEU A 73 -1.03 -26.71 15.89
CA LEU A 73 0.15 -26.70 16.76
C LEU A 73 -0.10 -27.58 18.00
N PRO A 74 0.83 -28.46 18.41
CA PRO A 74 0.73 -29.12 19.70
C PRO A 74 0.91 -28.09 20.83
N GLU A 75 0.06 -28.18 21.85
CA GLU A 75 0.16 -27.37 23.07
C GLU A 75 1.51 -27.66 23.76
N THR A 76 2.36 -26.64 23.88
CA THR A 76 3.62 -26.68 24.64
C THR A 76 3.60 -25.70 25.82
N PRO A 77 4.28 -26.05 26.92
CA PRO A 77 4.01 -25.54 28.26
C PRO A 77 4.50 -24.10 28.48
N GLU A 78 3.71 -23.38 29.28
CA GLU A 78 3.92 -22.00 29.73
C GLU A 78 5.13 -21.87 30.67
N GLN A 79 6.39 -21.79 30.18
CA GLN A 79 7.51 -21.39 31.06
C GLN A 79 8.82 -20.92 30.36
N GLU A 80 8.77 -20.04 29.36
CA GLU A 80 9.97 -19.33 28.84
C GLU A 80 9.62 -17.89 28.43
N ASN A 81 9.58 -16.96 29.39
CA ASN A 81 9.05 -15.59 29.16
C ASN A 81 10.10 -14.46 29.16
N ASN A 82 11.42 -14.72 29.01
CA ASN A 82 12.40 -13.62 29.01
C ASN A 82 13.62 -13.72 28.07
N GLU A 83 13.84 -14.82 27.35
CA GLU A 83 15.04 -14.93 26.50
C GLU A 83 14.93 -14.20 25.14
N GLY A 84 13.71 -13.89 24.66
CA GLY A 84 13.49 -13.22 23.37
C GLY A 84 13.80 -11.71 23.32
N LEU A 85 14.15 -11.08 24.46
CA LEU A 85 14.38 -9.63 24.55
C LEU A 85 15.86 -9.22 24.69
N ALA A 86 16.81 -10.16 24.64
CA ALA A 86 18.22 -9.83 24.74
C ALA A 86 18.62 -8.79 23.67
N VAL A 87 19.18 -7.67 24.14
CA VAL A 87 19.71 -6.60 23.29
C VAL A 87 20.96 -7.15 22.61
N PRO A 88 21.06 -7.07 21.26
CA PRO A 88 22.25 -7.51 20.53
C PRO A 88 23.52 -6.87 21.10
N THR A 89 24.57 -7.65 21.36
CA THR A 89 25.86 -7.10 21.80
C THR A 89 26.80 -6.91 20.62
N LEU A 90 27.74 -5.96 20.74
CA LEU A 90 28.78 -5.74 19.72
C LEU A 90 29.54 -7.04 19.38
N LYS A 91 29.79 -7.89 20.38
CA LYS A 91 30.49 -9.17 20.20
C LYS A 91 29.67 -10.14 19.36
N ASP A 92 28.38 -10.24 19.62
CA ASP A 92 27.49 -11.18 18.92
C ASP A 92 27.27 -10.75 17.47
N VAL A 93 27.08 -9.45 17.22
CA VAL A 93 26.97 -8.92 15.86
C VAL A 93 28.28 -9.10 15.10
N LEU A 94 29.44 -8.78 15.71
CA LEU A 94 30.74 -8.96 15.07
C LEU A 94 31.04 -10.41 14.69
N GLY A 95 30.58 -11.38 15.48
CA GLY A 95 30.70 -12.80 15.16
C GLY A 95 29.98 -13.20 13.87
N ASN A 96 28.99 -12.42 13.43
CA ASN A 96 28.23 -12.65 12.20
C ASN A 96 28.67 -11.74 11.05
N VAL A 97 29.65 -10.85 11.26
CA VAL A 97 30.12 -9.91 10.23
C VAL A 97 31.23 -10.51 9.39
N PHE A 98 32.23 -11.09 10.04
CA PHE A 98 33.41 -11.60 9.38
C PHE A 98 33.36 -13.12 9.34
N MET A 99 33.95 -13.69 8.30
CA MET A 99 34.05 -15.13 8.19
C MET A 99 34.86 -15.69 9.37
N PRO A 100 34.46 -16.83 9.97
CA PRO A 100 35.23 -17.46 11.02
C PRO A 100 36.67 -17.77 10.58
N GLN A 101 37.65 -17.63 11.48
CA GLN A 101 39.05 -17.87 11.15
C GLN A 101 39.29 -19.28 10.59
N ASP A 102 38.57 -20.26 11.10
CA ASP A 102 38.66 -21.65 10.66
C ASP A 102 38.14 -21.83 9.22
N ALA A 103 37.15 -21.03 8.80
CA ALA A 103 36.64 -21.02 7.44
C ALA A 103 37.55 -20.26 6.46
N SER A 104 38.34 -19.29 6.94
CA SER A 104 39.24 -18.49 6.11
C SER A 104 40.53 -19.16 5.69
N GLN A 105 40.96 -20.20 6.41
CA GLN A 105 42.19 -20.93 6.10
C GLN A 105 42.04 -21.80 4.85
N ASP A 106 40.81 -22.21 4.54
CA ASP A 106 40.49 -23.14 3.45
C ASP A 106 40.14 -22.43 2.13
N LEU A 107 40.31 -21.11 2.04
CA LEU A 107 39.89 -20.30 0.89
C LEU A 107 41.06 -19.83 0.03
N GLU A 108 40.99 -20.16 -1.27
CA GLU A 108 41.97 -19.70 -2.27
C GLU A 108 42.02 -18.19 -2.43
N ASP A 109 40.90 -17.50 -2.17
CA ASP A 109 40.79 -16.05 -2.28
C ASP A 109 39.92 -15.46 -1.15
N PRO A 110 40.53 -15.07 -0.02
CA PRO A 110 39.83 -14.45 1.11
C PRO A 110 39.26 -13.06 0.78
N SER A 111 39.49 -12.53 -0.43
CA SER A 111 38.87 -11.28 -0.89
C SER A 111 37.45 -11.46 -1.42
N LEU A 112 36.96 -12.69 -1.59
CA LEU A 112 35.59 -12.97 -2.04
C LEU A 112 34.59 -13.04 -0.88
N GLU A 113 34.46 -11.92 -0.17
CA GLU A 113 33.44 -11.73 0.85
C GLU A 113 32.31 -10.82 0.38
N TYR A 114 31.11 -11.12 0.87
CA TYR A 114 29.93 -10.29 0.77
C TYR A 114 30.18 -8.88 1.34
N ASP A 115 29.88 -7.83 0.56
CA ASP A 115 30.23 -6.42 0.84
C ASP A 115 31.68 -6.23 1.29
N ASN A 116 32.62 -6.95 0.67
CA ASN A 116 34.03 -6.64 0.86
C ASN A 116 34.33 -5.19 0.43
N ILE A 117 34.97 -4.46 1.34
CA ILE A 117 35.36 -3.06 1.14
C ILE A 117 36.79 -2.95 0.61
N ARG A 118 37.61 -3.98 0.86
CA ARG A 118 39.06 -3.98 0.58
C ARG A 118 39.44 -3.55 -0.83
N PRO A 119 38.74 -4.00 -1.90
CA PRO A 119 39.12 -3.62 -3.26
C PRO A 119 38.99 -2.11 -3.54
N TYR A 120 38.29 -1.37 -2.67
CA TYR A 120 38.01 0.05 -2.81
C TYR A 120 38.85 0.93 -1.87
N LEU A 121 39.70 0.32 -1.04
CA LEU A 121 40.59 1.01 -0.10
C LEU A 121 42.02 1.09 -0.66
N HIS A 122 42.83 1.98 -0.06
CA HIS A 122 44.24 2.03 -0.39
C HIS A 122 44.93 0.72 0.08
N PRO A 123 45.92 0.18 -0.68
CA PRO A 123 46.54 -1.11 -0.37
C PRO A 123 47.18 -1.21 1.03
N ASP A 124 47.64 -0.09 1.59
CA ASP A 124 48.33 -0.03 2.88
C ASP A 124 47.33 0.01 4.05
N GLY A 125 47.32 -1.03 4.90
CA GLY A 125 46.52 -1.07 6.13
C GLY A 125 45.03 -1.37 5.95
N CYS A 126 44.65 -1.85 4.76
CA CYS A 126 43.29 -2.08 4.30
C CYS A 126 42.40 -2.91 5.26
N GLU A 127 42.92 -3.99 5.84
CA GLU A 127 42.13 -4.87 6.73
C GLU A 127 41.77 -4.20 8.06
N VAL A 128 42.71 -3.44 8.64
CA VAL A 128 42.49 -2.72 9.90
C VAL A 128 41.46 -1.62 9.66
N GLU A 129 41.58 -0.92 8.54
CA GLU A 129 40.64 0.14 8.16
C GLU A 129 39.23 -0.40 7.88
N GLU A 130 39.09 -1.52 7.15
CA GLU A 130 37.79 -2.18 6.94
C GLU A 130 37.14 -2.56 8.28
N ARG A 131 37.91 -3.24 9.15
CA ARG A 131 37.40 -3.68 10.45
C ARG A 131 36.98 -2.51 11.32
N GLU A 132 37.78 -1.44 11.36
CA GLU A 132 37.44 -0.22 12.10
C GLU A 132 36.15 0.42 11.57
N ARG A 133 36.00 0.54 10.25
CA ARG A 133 34.80 1.10 9.60
C ARG A 133 33.55 0.30 9.96
N VAL A 134 33.60 -1.02 9.83
CA VAL A 134 32.44 -1.88 10.12
C VAL A 134 32.12 -1.88 11.62
N VAL A 135 33.13 -1.93 12.51
CA VAL A 135 32.92 -1.81 13.97
C VAL A 135 32.22 -0.49 14.33
N ASN A 136 32.61 0.62 13.70
CA ASN A 136 31.99 1.91 13.91
C ASN A 136 30.53 1.93 13.43
N GLU A 137 30.21 1.27 12.30
CA GLU A 137 28.82 1.12 11.86
C GLU A 137 27.99 0.27 12.83
N ILE A 138 28.52 -0.85 13.34
CA ILE A 138 27.78 -1.67 14.31
C ILE A 138 27.47 -0.87 15.57
N LYS A 139 28.45 -0.14 16.12
CA LYS A 139 28.23 0.72 17.29
C LYS A 139 27.11 1.74 17.03
N ARG A 140 27.18 2.46 15.89
CA ARG A 140 26.15 3.42 15.49
C ARG A 140 24.76 2.78 15.41
N LEU A 141 24.64 1.58 14.84
CA LEU A 141 23.36 0.88 14.73
C LEU A 141 22.86 0.39 16.11
N LEU A 142 23.76 -0.12 16.97
CA LEU A 142 23.41 -0.54 18.32
C LEU A 142 22.92 0.64 19.19
N ASP A 143 23.58 1.79 19.11
CA ASP A 143 23.18 3.02 19.81
C ASP A 143 21.73 3.41 19.48
N VAL A 144 21.30 3.19 18.23
CA VAL A 144 19.94 3.47 17.77
C VAL A 144 18.91 2.48 18.32
N LEU A 145 19.32 1.27 18.70
CA LEU A 145 18.45 0.24 19.26
C LEU A 145 18.28 0.35 20.78
N GLU A 146 19.23 0.95 21.49
CA GLU A 146 19.15 1.12 22.95
C GLU A 146 17.90 1.92 23.37
N SER A 147 17.44 2.83 22.51
CA SER A 147 16.27 3.66 22.76
C SER A 147 15.33 3.69 21.55
N PRO A 148 14.45 2.69 21.38
CA PRO A 148 13.60 2.54 20.19
C PRO A 148 12.63 3.71 19.98
N ASP A 149 12.28 4.41 21.06
CA ASP A 149 11.38 5.56 21.05
C ASP A 149 12.08 6.90 20.78
N THR A 150 13.42 6.92 20.71
CA THR A 150 14.14 8.15 20.35
C THR A 150 13.90 8.50 18.89
N PRO A 151 13.68 9.77 18.53
CA PRO A 151 13.46 10.15 17.14
C PRO A 151 14.74 9.92 16.31
N LEU A 152 14.61 9.22 15.17
CA LEU A 152 15.64 9.22 14.13
C LEU A 152 15.52 10.51 13.33
N LEU A 153 16.63 11.22 13.22
CA LEU A 153 16.71 12.51 12.55
C LEU A 153 17.90 12.50 11.61
N LEU A 154 17.79 13.16 10.46
CA LEU A 154 18.94 13.39 9.59
C LEU A 154 19.96 14.29 10.31
N ARG A 155 21.17 13.77 10.56
CA ARG A 155 22.26 14.46 11.28
C ARG A 155 23.40 14.78 10.33
N ASN A 156 24.25 15.74 10.69
CA ASN A 156 25.51 16.05 9.98
C ASN A 156 25.38 16.46 8.50
N CYS A 157 24.27 17.12 8.13
CA CYS A 157 23.97 17.49 6.73
C CYS A 157 23.81 19.02 6.54
N PRO A 158 24.89 19.81 6.64
CA PRO A 158 24.80 21.27 6.74
C PRO A 158 24.26 21.95 5.48
N ARG A 159 24.32 21.32 4.29
CA ARG A 159 23.73 21.90 3.07
C ARG A 159 22.26 21.57 2.96
N LEU A 160 21.86 20.32 3.22
CA LEU A 160 20.45 19.92 3.25
C LEU A 160 19.64 20.65 4.33
N GLU A 161 20.29 21.09 5.42
CA GLU A 161 19.66 21.93 6.45
C GLU A 161 19.35 23.36 5.96
N LYS A 162 20.13 23.88 5.00
CA LYS A 162 19.94 25.20 4.40
C LYS A 162 18.97 25.18 3.22
N LEU A 163 18.94 24.07 2.47
CA LEU A 163 18.06 23.92 1.33
C LEU A 163 16.59 23.80 1.78
N LYS A 164 15.75 24.67 1.24
CA LYS A 164 14.30 24.61 1.41
C LYS A 164 13.69 23.49 0.55
N GLY A 165 12.44 23.14 0.82
CA GLY A 165 11.63 22.23 0.00
C GLY A 165 11.19 22.83 -1.35
N THR A 166 12.11 23.44 -2.08
CA THR A 166 11.88 24.00 -3.43
C THR A 166 12.32 23.02 -4.51
N SER A 167 12.17 23.42 -5.78
CA SER A 167 12.57 22.59 -6.92
C SER A 167 14.04 22.18 -6.86
N VAL A 168 14.92 23.06 -6.39
CA VAL A 168 16.35 22.78 -6.19
C VAL A 168 16.58 21.81 -5.04
N GLY A 169 15.85 21.93 -3.93
CA GLY A 169 15.93 21.00 -2.80
C GLY A 169 15.57 19.56 -3.18
N TYR A 170 14.46 19.37 -3.90
CA TYR A 170 14.06 18.05 -4.39
C TYR A 170 15.03 17.51 -5.47
N ARG A 171 15.59 18.37 -6.33
CA ARG A 171 16.64 17.94 -7.28
C ARG A 171 17.93 17.52 -6.57
N ALA A 172 18.29 18.20 -5.48
CA ALA A 172 19.43 17.80 -4.66
C ALA A 172 19.21 16.40 -4.07
N LEU A 173 18.01 16.12 -3.55
CA LEU A 173 17.62 14.79 -3.08
C LEU A 173 17.64 13.75 -4.21
N ASP A 174 17.14 14.07 -5.40
CA ASP A 174 17.20 13.17 -6.57
C ASP A 174 18.63 12.80 -6.95
N LEU A 175 19.57 13.75 -6.88
CA LEU A 175 20.98 13.51 -7.17
C LEU A 175 21.65 12.61 -6.12
N ILE A 176 21.39 12.87 -4.83
CA ILE A 176 21.84 11.98 -3.75
C ILE A 176 21.29 10.57 -4.00
N THR A 177 19.97 10.47 -4.18
CA THR A 177 19.27 9.18 -4.37
C THR A 177 19.78 8.44 -5.59
N ALA A 178 20.05 9.14 -6.71
CA ALA A 178 20.62 8.52 -7.91
C ALA A 178 22.02 7.94 -7.65
N ILE A 179 22.90 8.66 -6.95
CA ILE A 179 24.24 8.16 -6.58
C ILE A 179 24.14 6.98 -5.62
N LEU A 180 23.24 7.04 -4.63
CA LEU A 180 22.98 5.91 -3.73
C LEU A 180 22.46 4.69 -4.49
N TRP A 181 21.62 4.89 -5.52
CA TRP A 181 21.17 3.80 -6.38
C TRP A 181 22.31 3.16 -7.17
N GLU A 182 23.25 3.94 -7.69
CA GLU A 182 24.43 3.38 -8.35
C GLU A 182 25.34 2.64 -7.37
N GLY A 183 25.54 3.18 -6.15
CA GLY A 183 26.27 2.47 -5.09
C GLY A 183 25.61 1.16 -4.66
N TRP A 184 24.28 1.16 -4.48
CA TRP A 184 23.49 -0.05 -4.23
C TRP A 184 23.65 -1.08 -5.34
N ARG A 185 23.68 -0.66 -6.62
CA ARG A 185 23.93 -1.56 -7.75
C ARG A 185 25.33 -2.15 -7.75
N ILE A 186 26.35 -1.36 -7.37
CA ILE A 186 27.74 -1.84 -7.25
C ILE A 186 27.82 -2.89 -6.14
N CYS A 187 27.23 -2.64 -4.97
CA CYS A 187 27.13 -3.66 -3.91
C CYS A 187 26.45 -4.93 -4.42
N GLY A 188 25.30 -4.79 -5.10
CA GLY A 188 24.59 -5.92 -5.69
C GLY A 188 25.42 -6.70 -6.72
N LEU A 189 26.19 -6.01 -7.57
CA LEU A 189 27.08 -6.64 -8.55
C LEU A 189 28.16 -7.48 -7.87
N ASP A 190 28.90 -6.89 -6.93
CA ASP A 190 29.98 -7.61 -6.24
C ASP A 190 29.43 -8.84 -5.50
N ASN A 191 28.29 -8.68 -4.82
CA ASN A 191 27.65 -9.76 -4.07
C ASN A 191 27.09 -10.85 -4.99
N TYR A 192 26.64 -10.49 -6.19
CA TYR A 192 26.22 -11.47 -7.19
C TYR A 192 27.42 -12.32 -7.65
N GLY A 193 28.59 -11.72 -7.82
CA GLY A 193 29.84 -12.45 -8.10
C GLY A 193 30.19 -13.46 -7.01
N VAL A 194 30.11 -13.05 -5.73
CA VAL A 194 30.33 -13.94 -4.57
C VAL A 194 29.31 -15.08 -4.56
N SER A 195 28.02 -14.77 -4.74
CA SER A 195 26.95 -15.76 -4.78
C SER A 195 27.18 -16.77 -5.90
N MET A 196 27.65 -16.31 -7.04
CA MET A 196 27.91 -17.16 -8.20
C MET A 196 29.04 -18.15 -7.99
N LEU A 197 30.11 -17.77 -7.31
CA LEU A 197 31.24 -18.65 -7.04
C LEU A 197 30.95 -19.64 -5.90
N HIS A 198 30.24 -19.17 -4.87
CA HIS A 198 30.21 -19.87 -3.59
C HIS A 198 28.83 -20.40 -3.19
N CYS A 199 27.76 -19.88 -3.79
CA CYS A 199 26.39 -20.31 -3.55
C CYS A 199 25.59 -20.33 -4.88
N PRO A 200 26.05 -21.06 -5.92
CA PRO A 200 25.38 -21.06 -7.22
C PRO A 200 23.97 -21.66 -7.09
N ILE A 201 22.96 -20.79 -7.10
CA ILE A 201 21.54 -21.18 -7.01
C ILE A 201 21.12 -22.05 -8.21
N LYS A 202 21.82 -21.90 -9.35
CA LYS A 202 21.89 -22.76 -10.54
C LYS A 202 23.19 -22.45 -11.29
N ASP A 203 23.72 -23.37 -12.10
CA ASP A 203 24.70 -23.05 -13.14
C ASP A 203 24.04 -22.14 -14.18
N PRO A 204 24.28 -20.81 -14.17
CA PRO A 204 23.66 -19.96 -15.16
C PRO A 204 24.26 -20.30 -16.52
N SER A 205 23.42 -20.39 -17.56
CA SER A 205 23.95 -20.60 -18.90
C SER A 205 24.96 -19.48 -19.24
N PRO A 206 26.06 -19.76 -19.97
CA PRO A 206 27.01 -18.72 -20.36
C PRO A 206 26.35 -17.52 -21.05
N THR A 207 25.27 -17.76 -21.80
CA THR A 207 24.46 -16.71 -22.44
C THR A 207 23.68 -15.84 -21.46
N GLU A 208 23.22 -16.41 -20.35
CA GLU A 208 22.52 -15.71 -19.30
C GLU A 208 23.48 -14.86 -18.47
N LEU A 209 24.65 -15.42 -18.15
CA LEU A 209 25.75 -14.71 -17.52
C LEU A 209 26.17 -13.49 -18.34
N GLN A 210 26.40 -13.66 -19.64
CA GLN A 210 26.73 -12.55 -20.55
C GLN A 210 25.60 -11.52 -20.64
N ARG A 211 24.34 -11.96 -20.57
CA ARG A 211 23.18 -11.04 -20.55
C ARG A 211 23.15 -10.25 -19.24
N ILE A 212 23.43 -10.88 -18.11
CA ILE A 212 23.52 -10.26 -16.79
C ILE A 212 24.68 -9.26 -16.79
N MET A 213 25.89 -9.67 -17.18
CA MET A 213 27.05 -8.78 -17.34
C MET A 213 26.75 -7.59 -18.25
N LYS A 214 26.10 -7.81 -19.40
CA LYS A 214 25.72 -6.72 -20.31
C LYS A 214 24.72 -5.77 -19.65
N LYS A 215 23.69 -6.30 -18.98
CA LYS A 215 22.73 -5.48 -18.21
C LYS A 215 23.46 -4.66 -17.15
N ILE A 216 24.35 -5.29 -16.41
CA ILE A 216 25.12 -4.67 -15.33
C ILE A 216 26.08 -3.61 -15.86
N ARG A 217 26.89 -3.91 -16.89
CA ARG A 217 27.77 -2.93 -17.55
C ARG A 217 27.00 -1.73 -18.10
N THR A 218 25.79 -1.94 -18.64
CA THR A 218 24.94 -0.81 -19.07
C THR A 218 24.33 -0.03 -17.90
N ARG A 219 24.14 -0.67 -16.75
CA ARG A 219 23.55 -0.04 -15.56
C ARG A 219 24.60 0.72 -14.77
N CYS A 220 25.78 0.15 -14.54
CA CYS A 220 26.93 0.73 -13.84
C CYS A 220 27.90 1.43 -14.81
N SER A 221 27.43 1.94 -15.95
CA SER A 221 28.35 2.54 -16.93
C SER A 221 28.97 3.82 -16.37
N PRO A 222 30.30 4.01 -16.49
CA PRO A 222 30.98 5.24 -16.04
C PRO A 222 30.34 6.50 -16.64
N GLU A 223 29.86 6.42 -17.89
CA GLU A 223 29.13 7.51 -18.55
C GLU A 223 27.89 7.98 -17.78
N ARG A 224 27.10 7.06 -17.21
CA ARG A 224 25.91 7.42 -16.42
C ARG A 224 26.30 8.08 -15.10
N VAL A 225 27.32 7.52 -14.45
CA VAL A 225 27.87 8.06 -13.20
C VAL A 225 28.42 9.47 -13.44
N ALA A 226 29.17 9.68 -14.53
CA ALA A 226 29.72 10.97 -14.93
C ALA A 226 28.62 12.02 -15.20
N ILE A 227 27.46 11.62 -15.75
CA ILE A 227 26.31 12.51 -15.91
C ILE A 227 25.79 12.97 -14.55
N HIS A 228 25.63 12.06 -13.58
CA HIS A 228 25.20 12.42 -12.23
C HIS A 228 26.23 13.33 -11.54
N MET A 229 27.52 13.02 -11.63
CA MET A 229 28.60 13.86 -11.12
C MET A 229 28.58 15.27 -11.72
N ARG A 230 28.40 15.38 -13.04
CA ARG A 230 28.28 16.68 -13.71
C ARG A 230 27.08 17.46 -13.18
N ASN A 231 25.94 16.79 -12.99
CA ASN A 231 24.73 17.44 -12.50
C ASN A 231 24.90 17.99 -11.07
N ILE A 232 25.65 17.30 -10.20
CA ILE A 232 25.98 17.76 -8.84
C ILE A 232 26.64 19.15 -8.86
N PHE A 233 27.64 19.37 -9.73
CA PHE A 233 28.33 20.66 -9.80
C PHE A 233 27.54 21.75 -10.53
N THR A 234 26.53 21.38 -11.32
CA THR A 234 25.69 22.35 -12.04
C THR A 234 24.48 22.82 -11.24
N LEU A 235 24.09 22.10 -10.17
CA LEU A 235 22.96 22.47 -9.34
C LEU A 235 23.32 23.71 -8.51
N LYS A 236 22.55 24.79 -8.70
CA LYS A 236 22.75 26.08 -8.03
C LYS A 236 21.59 26.38 -7.11
N ASP A 237 21.90 26.97 -5.96
CA ASP A 237 20.90 27.50 -5.02
C ASP A 237 20.10 28.62 -5.69
N GLU A 238 18.80 28.69 -5.39
CA GLU A 238 17.88 29.68 -5.93
C GLU A 238 18.10 31.08 -5.33
N GLU A 239 18.60 31.17 -4.09
CA GLU A 239 18.73 32.45 -3.38
C GLU A 239 19.99 33.22 -3.78
N ASP A 240 21.13 32.55 -3.90
CA ASP A 240 22.43 33.19 -4.16
C ASP A 240 23.09 32.76 -5.49
N GLY A 241 22.52 31.78 -6.20
CA GLY A 241 23.06 31.24 -7.44
C GLY A 241 24.39 30.49 -7.27
N SER A 242 24.82 30.25 -6.03
CA SER A 242 26.03 29.48 -5.71
C SER A 242 25.77 27.99 -5.92
N PRO A 243 26.81 27.17 -6.23
CA PRO A 243 26.63 25.73 -6.30
C PRO A 243 26.21 25.19 -4.93
N VAL A 244 25.18 24.33 -4.92
CA VAL A 244 24.68 23.70 -3.68
C VAL A 244 25.81 22.98 -2.93
N TRP A 245 26.65 22.28 -3.69
CA TRP A 245 27.88 21.67 -3.20
C TRP A 245 29.08 22.27 -3.94
N PRO A 246 29.78 23.26 -3.34
CA PRO A 246 31.00 23.84 -3.91
C PRO A 246 32.11 22.81 -4.10
N ARG A 247 32.14 21.77 -3.27
CA ARG A 247 33.12 20.69 -3.28
C ARG A 247 32.41 19.34 -3.23
N TYR A 248 32.93 18.35 -3.94
CA TYR A 248 32.38 17.00 -3.94
C TYR A 248 32.32 16.38 -2.54
N ASN A 249 33.33 16.62 -1.70
CA ASN A 249 33.35 16.13 -0.32
C ASN A 249 32.12 16.59 0.49
N GLU A 250 31.57 17.77 0.21
CA GLU A 250 30.38 18.25 0.93
C GLU A 250 29.12 17.48 0.49
N PHE A 251 29.01 17.13 -0.80
CA PHE A 251 27.98 16.22 -1.30
C PHE A 251 28.12 14.85 -0.65
N VAL A 252 29.34 14.33 -0.55
CA VAL A 252 29.63 13.03 0.06
C VAL A 252 29.22 13.01 1.53
N GLU A 253 29.47 14.07 2.31
CA GLU A 253 29.02 14.14 3.70
C GLU A 253 27.50 14.14 3.84
N ASP A 254 26.78 14.90 3.01
CA ASP A 254 25.31 14.88 3.00
C ASP A 254 24.77 13.50 2.56
N ALA A 255 25.40 12.86 1.55
CA ALA A 255 25.01 11.53 1.10
C ALA A 255 25.26 10.46 2.18
N LYS A 256 26.37 10.54 2.93
CA LYS A 256 26.62 9.68 4.10
C LYS A 256 25.56 9.86 5.18
N ALA A 257 25.15 11.11 5.45
CA ALA A 257 24.06 11.38 6.40
C ALA A 257 22.74 10.72 5.97
N VAL A 258 22.43 10.74 4.67
CA VAL A 258 21.23 10.05 4.14
C VAL A 258 21.36 8.54 4.26
N ILE A 259 22.54 7.96 3.94
CA ILE A 259 22.82 6.53 4.18
C ILE A 259 22.61 6.19 5.65
N ASP A 260 23.10 7.03 6.55
CA ASP A 260 22.99 6.82 7.99
C ASP A 260 21.54 6.72 8.44
N LEU A 261 20.72 7.69 8.02
CA LEU A 261 19.30 7.70 8.35
C LEU A 261 18.56 6.48 7.77
N ILE A 262 18.82 6.11 6.52
CA ILE A 262 18.16 4.96 5.87
C ILE A 262 18.54 3.67 6.59
N THR A 263 19.83 3.45 6.84
CA THR A 263 20.33 2.23 7.49
C THR A 263 19.91 2.13 8.95
N GLU A 264 19.88 3.24 9.69
CA GLU A 264 19.31 3.29 11.06
C GLU A 264 17.82 2.98 11.06
N SER A 265 17.08 3.52 10.09
CA SER A 265 15.65 3.28 9.96
C SER A 265 15.36 1.81 9.64
N ILE A 266 16.08 1.21 8.69
CA ILE A 266 15.93 -0.21 8.35
C ILE A 266 16.34 -1.09 9.53
N ALA A 267 17.45 -0.80 10.21
CA ALA A 267 17.89 -1.57 11.38
C ALA A 267 16.85 -1.55 12.50
N ARG A 268 16.34 -0.35 12.84
CA ARG A 268 15.29 -0.22 13.84
C ARG A 268 14.00 -0.91 13.40
N PHE A 269 13.62 -0.75 12.14
CA PHE A 269 12.42 -1.38 11.60
C PHE A 269 12.52 -2.90 11.65
N PHE A 270 13.59 -3.52 11.15
CA PHE A 270 13.78 -4.98 11.18
C PHE A 270 13.84 -5.57 12.60
N THR A 271 14.43 -4.84 13.55
CA THR A 271 14.47 -5.29 14.95
C THR A 271 13.15 -5.12 15.69
N GLN A 272 12.25 -4.26 15.19
CA GLN A 272 10.91 -4.03 15.74
C GLN A 272 9.83 -4.93 15.14
N ILE A 273 9.96 -5.35 13.87
CA ILE A 273 8.95 -6.21 13.24
C ILE A 273 9.05 -7.68 13.69
N ALA A 274 10.24 -8.12 14.11
CA ALA A 274 10.45 -9.50 14.54
C ALA A 274 11.43 -9.63 15.72
N LEU A 275 11.16 -10.65 16.53
CA LEU A 275 11.94 -11.06 17.69
C LEU A 275 12.73 -12.32 17.31
N GLY A 276 14.03 -12.32 17.60
CA GLY A 276 14.93 -13.44 17.34
C GLY A 276 16.38 -12.95 17.44
N VAL A 277 17.21 -13.64 18.24
CA VAL A 277 18.60 -13.20 18.49
C VAL A 277 19.42 -13.31 17.20
N SER A 278 19.32 -14.44 16.52
CA SER A 278 19.97 -14.68 15.23
C SER A 278 19.51 -13.69 14.17
N TRP A 279 18.19 -13.48 14.03
CA TRP A 279 17.63 -12.49 13.10
C TRP A 279 18.26 -11.12 13.31
N ARG A 280 18.20 -10.58 14.54
CA ARG A 280 18.74 -9.25 14.84
C ARG A 280 20.24 -9.17 14.55
N ASN A 281 21.01 -10.17 14.96
CA ASN A 281 22.46 -10.18 14.79
C ASN A 281 22.86 -10.21 13.30
N HIS A 282 22.21 -11.07 12.50
CA HIS A 282 22.48 -11.17 11.06
C HIS A 282 22.03 -9.90 10.31
N GLN A 283 20.85 -9.35 10.63
CA GLN A 283 20.38 -8.11 10.01
C GLN A 283 21.33 -6.94 10.32
N LEU A 284 21.75 -6.78 11.58
CA LEU A 284 22.67 -5.72 11.96
C LEU A 284 24.05 -5.89 11.32
N ALA A 285 24.55 -7.12 11.23
CA ALA A 285 25.81 -7.43 10.56
C ALA A 285 25.77 -7.07 9.07
N ALA A 286 24.71 -7.48 8.36
CA ALA A 286 24.51 -7.17 6.95
C ALA A 286 24.38 -5.65 6.72
N ILE A 287 23.56 -4.95 7.51
CA ILE A 287 23.38 -3.50 7.41
C ILE A 287 24.69 -2.76 7.68
N ALA A 288 25.48 -3.18 8.66
CA ALA A 288 26.75 -2.55 8.99
C ALA A 288 27.77 -2.69 7.85
N ARG A 289 27.93 -3.88 7.27
CA ARG A 289 28.85 -4.09 6.12
C ARG A 289 28.39 -3.32 4.89
N PHE A 290 27.10 -3.39 4.57
CA PHE A 290 26.51 -2.67 3.45
C PHE A 290 26.69 -1.15 3.61
N SER A 291 26.38 -0.59 4.78
CA SER A 291 26.57 0.83 5.08
C SER A 291 28.03 1.24 4.93
N ALA A 292 28.95 0.51 5.55
CA ALA A 292 30.38 0.80 5.50
C ALA A 292 30.90 0.79 4.06
N LYS A 293 30.51 -0.22 3.26
CA LYS A 293 30.86 -0.31 1.84
C LYS A 293 30.29 0.86 1.06
N LEU A 294 29.00 1.11 1.17
CA LEU A 294 28.33 2.17 0.43
C LEU A 294 28.96 3.54 0.69
N LYS A 295 29.33 3.85 1.94
CA LYS A 295 30.05 5.08 2.33
C LYS A 295 31.45 5.21 1.73
N VAL A 296 32.11 4.09 1.42
CA VAL A 296 33.40 4.07 0.71
C VAL A 296 33.17 4.29 -0.77
N LEU A 297 32.21 3.58 -1.37
CA LEU A 297 31.90 3.68 -2.79
C LEU A 297 31.54 5.10 -3.22
N ILE A 298 30.74 5.83 -2.44
CA ILE A 298 30.31 7.19 -2.80
C ILE A 298 31.44 8.24 -2.75
N ARG A 299 32.62 7.92 -2.20
CA ARG A 299 33.77 8.84 -2.21
C ARG A 299 34.35 9.02 -3.61
N ASP A 300 34.30 7.96 -4.41
CA ASP A 300 34.65 7.96 -5.82
C ASP A 300 33.84 6.86 -6.52
N ILE A 301 32.59 7.20 -6.81
CA ILE A 301 31.63 6.24 -7.37
C ILE A 301 32.00 5.83 -8.80
N GLU A 302 32.77 6.67 -9.53
CA GLU A 302 33.24 6.35 -10.88
C GLU A 302 34.36 5.31 -10.83
N ALA A 303 35.41 5.56 -10.02
CA ALA A 303 36.48 4.58 -9.83
C ALA A 303 35.96 3.28 -9.22
N SER A 304 35.00 3.37 -8.30
CA SER A 304 34.34 2.21 -7.70
C SER A 304 33.56 1.39 -8.73
N ALA A 305 32.84 2.03 -9.65
CA ALA A 305 32.12 1.33 -10.72
C ALA A 305 33.09 0.60 -11.66
N ILE A 306 34.22 1.22 -12.01
CA ILE A 306 35.27 0.60 -12.83
C ILE A 306 35.87 -0.62 -12.13
N THR A 307 36.23 -0.46 -10.86
CA THR A 307 36.81 -1.52 -10.02
C THR A 307 35.85 -2.70 -9.88
N SER A 308 34.59 -2.44 -9.56
CA SER A 308 33.55 -3.47 -9.46
C SER A 308 33.34 -4.22 -10.77
N LEU A 309 33.35 -3.53 -11.91
CA LEU A 309 33.23 -4.16 -13.23
C LEU A 309 34.43 -5.04 -13.58
N ASP A 310 35.64 -4.65 -13.17
CA ASP A 310 36.86 -5.44 -13.35
C ASP A 310 36.82 -6.71 -12.49
N ILE A 311 36.53 -6.57 -11.19
CA ILE A 311 36.35 -7.70 -10.26
C ILE A 311 35.28 -8.65 -10.77
N ALA A 312 34.12 -8.12 -11.15
CA ALA A 312 33.04 -8.93 -11.68
C ALA A 312 33.49 -9.70 -12.92
N SER A 313 34.18 -9.04 -13.86
CA SER A 313 34.67 -9.71 -15.08
C SER A 313 35.63 -10.86 -14.74
N GLN A 314 36.57 -10.65 -13.82
CA GLN A 314 37.50 -11.69 -13.37
C GLN A 314 36.77 -12.86 -12.69
N VAL A 315 35.81 -12.57 -11.82
CA VAL A 315 34.97 -13.58 -11.14
C VAL A 315 34.15 -14.39 -12.15
N PHE A 316 33.59 -13.72 -13.16
CA PHE A 316 32.82 -14.37 -14.21
C PHE A 316 33.69 -15.24 -15.12
N ASP A 317 34.90 -14.78 -15.47
CA ASP A 317 35.84 -15.57 -16.28
C ASP A 317 36.28 -16.83 -15.52
N LYS A 318 36.54 -16.71 -14.20
CA LYS A 318 36.77 -17.86 -13.30
C LYS A 318 35.57 -18.82 -13.29
N ALA A 319 34.36 -18.30 -13.11
CA ALA A 319 33.13 -19.12 -13.06
C ALA A 319 32.82 -19.84 -14.39
N LEU A 320 33.23 -19.28 -15.53
CA LEU A 320 33.08 -19.89 -16.85
C LEU A 320 34.19 -20.90 -17.19
N GLY A 321 35.19 -21.09 -16.32
CA GLY A 321 36.33 -21.95 -16.59
C GLY A 321 37.19 -21.47 -17.77
N VAL A 322 37.14 -20.17 -18.09
CA VAL A 322 37.98 -19.56 -19.13
C VAL A 322 39.35 -19.32 -18.51
N ASN A 323 40.17 -20.36 -18.47
CA ASN A 323 41.56 -20.21 -18.05
C ASN A 323 42.30 -19.28 -19.04
N SER A 324 43.22 -18.47 -18.52
CA SER A 324 44.10 -17.58 -19.30
C SER A 324 44.96 -18.30 -20.34
N ASP A 325 44.99 -19.63 -20.29
CA ASP A 325 45.88 -20.52 -21.03
C ASP A 325 45.10 -21.37 -22.07
N GLY A 326 44.10 -20.82 -22.75
CA GLY A 326 43.61 -21.30 -24.06
C GLY A 326 43.06 -22.73 -24.20
N GLU A 327 43.01 -23.55 -23.15
CA GLU A 327 42.42 -24.89 -23.20
C GLU A 327 40.96 -24.87 -22.72
N GLU A 328 40.03 -25.06 -23.67
CA GLU A 328 38.61 -25.28 -23.42
C GLU A 328 38.43 -26.56 -22.57
N SER A 329 38.07 -26.41 -21.30
CA SER A 329 37.63 -27.53 -20.48
C SER A 329 36.22 -27.98 -20.86
N VAL A 330 36.05 -29.30 -20.92
CA VAL A 330 34.93 -30.02 -21.55
C VAL A 330 33.59 -29.74 -20.85
N SER A 331 32.60 -29.36 -21.65
CA SER A 331 31.22 -29.06 -21.22
C SER A 331 30.52 -30.24 -20.53
N ARG A 332 29.91 -30.02 -19.36
CA ARG A 332 28.89 -30.91 -18.78
C ARG A 332 27.52 -30.62 -19.42
N PRO A 333 26.82 -31.62 -19.98
CA PRO A 333 25.52 -31.40 -20.61
C PRO A 333 24.35 -31.65 -19.64
N GLY A 334 23.38 -30.73 -19.63
CA GLY A 334 21.99 -31.06 -19.31
C GLY A 334 21.28 -30.14 -18.32
N VAL A 335 20.45 -29.24 -18.84
CA VAL A 335 18.97 -29.22 -18.71
C VAL A 335 18.54 -27.76 -18.89
N MET A 336 17.83 -27.53 -19.99
CA MET A 336 17.44 -26.22 -20.48
C MET A 336 15.96 -26.02 -20.20
N GLU A 337 15.62 -25.04 -19.36
CA GLU A 337 14.29 -24.45 -19.36
C GLU A 337 14.31 -22.99 -18.92
N GLN A 338 13.45 -22.21 -19.59
CA GLN A 338 13.38 -20.76 -19.64
C GLN A 338 12.96 -20.14 -18.31
N ILE A 339 13.63 -19.06 -17.88
CA ILE A 339 13.07 -18.09 -16.93
C ILE A 339 13.37 -16.67 -17.44
N GLU A 340 12.30 -15.90 -17.64
CA GLU A 340 12.33 -14.45 -17.76
C GLU A 340 12.21 -13.80 -16.37
N ASP A 341 12.86 -12.65 -16.23
CA ASP A 341 12.84 -11.68 -15.12
C ASP A 341 13.65 -11.96 -13.84
N ILE A 342 14.51 -10.98 -13.51
CA ILE A 342 15.39 -10.90 -12.32
C ILE A 342 14.58 -10.45 -11.08
N GLY A 343 13.26 -10.65 -11.09
CA GLY A 343 12.34 -10.29 -10.00
C GLY A 343 11.47 -11.45 -9.51
N THR A 344 11.48 -12.60 -10.21
CA THR A 344 10.65 -13.77 -9.88
C THR A 344 11.41 -14.84 -9.07
N THR A 345 12.65 -14.55 -8.65
CA THR A 345 13.56 -15.50 -7.99
C THR A 345 13.03 -16.02 -6.65
N PHE A 346 12.21 -15.24 -5.94
CA PHE A 346 11.80 -15.51 -4.56
C PHE A 346 11.03 -16.85 -4.35
N GLN A 347 10.21 -17.28 -5.31
CA GLN A 347 9.47 -18.55 -5.22
C GLN A 347 10.27 -19.76 -5.74
N ALA A 348 11.10 -19.57 -6.76
CA ALA A 348 11.99 -20.63 -7.27
C ALA A 348 13.08 -20.99 -6.25
N GLU A 349 13.40 -20.04 -5.36
CA GLU A 349 14.35 -20.13 -4.26
C GLU A 349 13.80 -20.84 -3.01
N ARG A 350 12.51 -20.64 -2.65
CA ARG A 350 11.84 -21.27 -1.48
C ARG A 350 11.87 -22.79 -1.49
N GLY A 351 11.85 -23.42 -2.67
CA GLY A 351 11.94 -24.88 -2.82
C GLY A 351 13.37 -25.46 -2.75
N ARG A 352 14.42 -24.63 -2.81
CA ARG A 352 15.82 -25.09 -2.95
C ARG A 352 16.71 -24.80 -1.75
N PHE A 353 16.33 -23.82 -0.91
CA PHE A 353 17.06 -23.53 0.32
C PHE A 353 16.87 -24.60 1.42
N GLY A 354 15.95 -25.55 1.25
CA GLY A 354 15.56 -26.53 2.27
C GLY A 354 16.43 -27.79 2.39
N GLN A 355 17.45 -28.02 1.56
CA GLN A 355 18.27 -29.25 1.65
C GLN A 355 19.78 -29.00 1.44
N PRO A 356 20.50 -28.50 2.46
CA PRO A 356 21.96 -28.50 2.46
C PRO A 356 22.55 -29.92 2.52
N ASP A 357 21.81 -30.91 3.05
CA ASP A 357 22.29 -32.28 3.27
C ASP A 357 22.46 -33.12 1.99
N HIS A 358 21.91 -32.67 0.84
CA HIS A 358 22.06 -33.39 -0.43
C HIS A 358 23.27 -32.94 -1.27
N VAL A 359 23.90 -31.81 -0.93
CA VAL A 359 25.06 -31.27 -1.68
C VAL A 359 26.39 -31.76 -1.09
N TYR A 360 26.44 -32.03 0.21
CA TYR A 360 27.57 -32.69 0.86
C TYR A 360 27.14 -34.08 1.29
N GLY A 361 27.55 -35.11 0.54
CA GLY A 361 27.45 -36.49 1.01
C GLY A 361 28.15 -36.65 2.36
N ASN A 362 27.70 -37.58 3.18
CA ASN A 362 28.26 -37.91 4.50
C ASN A 362 29.69 -38.50 4.45
N ASP A 363 30.45 -38.26 3.39
CA ASP A 363 31.79 -38.80 3.23
C ASP A 363 32.79 -37.75 3.70
N ASP A 364 33.34 -37.96 4.90
CA ASP A 364 34.45 -37.20 5.52
C ASP A 364 35.79 -37.40 4.78
N ASP A 365 35.77 -38.03 3.60
CA ASP A 365 36.93 -38.28 2.76
C ASP A 365 36.70 -37.58 1.40
N ASP A 366 37.32 -36.41 1.18
CA ASP A 366 38.23 -36.19 0.04
C ASP A 366 38.68 -34.71 -0.11
N ASP A 367 39.98 -34.61 -0.33
CA ASP A 367 40.87 -33.46 -0.58
C ASP A 367 40.60 -32.79 -1.96
N ASP A 368 39.32 -32.54 -2.29
CA ASP A 368 38.90 -32.18 -3.65
C ASP A 368 38.31 -30.74 -3.72
N GLY A 369 39.06 -29.74 -3.24
CA GLY A 369 38.82 -28.31 -3.53
C GLY A 369 37.46 -27.70 -3.13
N THR A 370 36.57 -28.46 -2.49
CA THR A 370 35.25 -27.99 -2.07
C THR A 370 35.38 -27.15 -0.80
N PRO A 371 34.74 -25.95 -0.75
CA PRO A 371 34.85 -25.06 0.40
C PRO A 371 34.30 -25.72 1.67
N SER A 372 34.97 -25.49 2.80
CA SER A 372 34.57 -26.02 4.10
C SER A 372 33.08 -25.75 4.40
N LYS A 373 32.39 -26.70 5.03
CA LYS A 373 30.97 -26.59 5.42
C LYS A 373 30.69 -25.30 6.21
N SER A 374 31.66 -24.81 6.98
CA SER A 374 31.61 -23.55 7.72
C SER A 374 31.60 -22.31 6.80
N ALA A 375 32.42 -22.29 5.75
CA ALA A 375 32.47 -21.22 4.76
C ALA A 375 31.17 -21.13 3.95
N TYR A 376 30.65 -22.27 3.48
CA TYR A 376 29.34 -22.33 2.81
C TYR A 376 28.21 -21.80 3.69
N THR A 377 28.21 -22.21 4.96
CA THR A 377 27.24 -21.71 5.93
C THR A 377 27.31 -20.20 6.08
N TYR A 378 28.52 -19.64 6.20
CA TYR A 378 28.70 -18.20 6.30
C TYR A 378 28.15 -17.46 5.07
N TRP A 379 28.49 -17.87 3.85
CA TRP A 379 27.98 -17.21 2.63
C TRP A 379 26.47 -17.30 2.49
N PHE A 380 25.90 -18.47 2.81
CA PHE A 380 24.45 -18.65 2.82
C PHE A 380 23.77 -17.68 3.79
N GLU A 381 24.29 -17.59 5.01
CA GLU A 381 23.77 -16.69 6.05
C GLU A 381 23.88 -15.21 5.66
N GLN A 382 25.00 -14.81 5.04
CA GLN A 382 25.18 -13.46 4.52
C GLN A 382 24.19 -13.14 3.40
N GLN A 383 24.05 -14.02 2.40
CA GLN A 383 23.13 -13.82 1.29
C GLN A 383 21.69 -13.69 1.78
N ARG A 384 21.30 -14.60 2.68
CA ARG A 384 19.99 -14.57 3.32
C ARG A 384 19.76 -13.24 4.04
N ALA A 385 20.70 -12.78 4.86
CA ALA A 385 20.52 -11.54 5.61
C ALA A 385 20.40 -10.29 4.70
N ARG A 386 21.02 -10.32 3.52
CA ARG A 386 21.09 -9.18 2.60
C ARG A 386 19.88 -9.00 1.71
N GLU A 387 19.20 -10.08 1.36
CA GLU A 387 18.09 -10.01 0.41
C GLU A 387 17.04 -8.99 0.85
N GLY A 388 16.59 -9.09 2.12
CA GLY A 388 15.64 -8.15 2.70
C GLY A 388 16.18 -6.73 2.83
N LEU A 389 17.45 -6.56 3.21
CA LEU A 389 18.09 -5.26 3.27
C LEU A 389 18.09 -4.57 1.90
N MET A 390 18.48 -5.29 0.86
CA MET A 390 18.57 -4.73 -0.50
C MET A 390 17.19 -4.31 -1.01
N MET A 391 16.15 -5.10 -0.73
CA MET A 391 14.77 -4.75 -1.09
C MET A 391 14.22 -3.56 -0.28
N ALA A 392 14.44 -3.54 1.04
CA ALA A 392 14.00 -2.43 1.89
C ALA A 392 14.71 -1.12 1.52
N PHE A 393 16.00 -1.18 1.20
CA PHE A 393 16.77 -0.03 0.73
C PHE A 393 16.24 0.48 -0.62
N ASP A 394 15.98 -0.41 -1.58
CA ASP A 394 15.40 -0.05 -2.89
C ASP A 394 14.01 0.59 -2.73
N CYS A 395 13.17 0.06 -1.83
CA CYS A 395 11.86 0.65 -1.50
C CYS A 395 11.98 2.09 -0.96
N VAL A 396 12.96 2.35 -0.09
CA VAL A 396 13.20 3.70 0.44
C VAL A 396 13.72 4.63 -0.66
N LEU A 397 14.71 4.18 -1.46
CA LEU A 397 15.23 4.97 -2.57
C LEU A 397 14.15 5.31 -3.60
N PHE A 398 13.21 4.41 -3.86
CA PHE A 398 12.11 4.64 -4.79
C PHE A 398 11.23 5.81 -4.36
N LEU A 399 10.88 5.92 -3.08
CA LEU A 399 10.06 7.06 -2.60
C LEU A 399 10.85 8.38 -2.59
N LEU A 400 12.15 8.32 -2.25
CA LEU A 400 13.01 9.51 -2.24
C LEU A 400 13.29 10.03 -3.66
N TYR A 401 13.32 9.16 -4.65
CA TYR A 401 13.56 9.50 -6.03
C TYR A 401 12.32 10.10 -6.67
N THR A 402 12.49 11.26 -7.30
CA THR A 402 11.48 11.90 -8.13
C THR A 402 11.80 11.64 -9.60
N GLY A 403 12.91 12.17 -10.12
CA GLY A 403 13.27 12.00 -11.52
C GLY A 403 12.27 12.62 -12.52
N ASP A 404 12.68 12.67 -13.78
CA ASP A 404 11.98 13.42 -14.84
C ASP A 404 10.88 12.62 -15.57
N ASN A 405 10.56 11.40 -15.12
CA ASN A 405 9.72 10.45 -15.86
C ASN A 405 8.32 10.21 -15.27
N HIS A 406 7.90 10.95 -14.23
CA HIS A 406 6.57 10.75 -13.66
C HIS A 406 5.48 11.18 -14.67
N PRO A 407 4.47 10.32 -14.93
CA PRO A 407 3.53 10.51 -16.03
C PRO A 407 2.49 11.63 -15.84
N GLY A 408 2.59 12.49 -14.82
CA GLY A 408 1.55 13.47 -14.54
C GLY A 408 1.90 14.74 -13.76
N TYR A 409 2.95 14.75 -12.94
CA TYR A 409 3.23 15.89 -12.05
C TYR A 409 4.73 16.24 -11.99
N GLY A 410 5.02 17.52 -11.75
CA GLY A 410 6.39 18.03 -11.59
C GLY A 410 7.06 17.57 -10.29
N ILE A 411 8.36 17.85 -10.15
CA ILE A 411 9.20 17.40 -9.02
C ILE A 411 8.67 17.85 -7.65
N THR A 412 8.07 19.03 -7.61
CA THR A 412 7.47 19.64 -6.42
C THR A 412 5.96 19.43 -6.35
N GLU A 413 5.33 18.65 -7.23
CA GLU A 413 3.88 18.50 -7.32
C GLU A 413 3.48 17.09 -6.87
N PHE A 414 3.51 16.81 -5.57
CA PHE A 414 3.09 15.50 -5.06
C PHE A 414 2.30 15.58 -3.76
N GLU A 415 1.59 14.49 -3.50
CA GLU A 415 0.91 14.18 -2.25
C GLU A 415 1.08 12.68 -1.97
N ILE A 416 1.65 12.37 -0.80
CA ILE A 416 1.72 11.02 -0.25
C ILE A 416 0.73 10.97 0.91
N CYS A 417 -0.14 9.96 0.94
CA CYS A 417 -1.16 9.83 1.97
C CYS A 417 -1.25 8.37 2.41
N GLY A 418 -1.00 8.09 3.68
CA GLY A 418 -1.18 6.78 4.29
C GLY A 418 -2.19 6.87 5.41
N PHE A 419 -3.18 5.97 5.42
CA PHE A 419 -4.13 5.91 6.52
C PHE A 419 -4.46 4.47 6.92
N VAL A 420 -4.41 4.24 8.22
CA VAL A 420 -4.82 3.00 8.89
C VAL A 420 -6.11 3.30 9.63
N MET A 421 -7.21 2.79 9.10
CA MET A 421 -8.54 2.96 9.70
C MET A 421 -9.15 1.61 10.04
N GLU A 422 -10.18 1.60 10.91
CA GLU A 422 -11.01 0.41 11.00
C GLU A 422 -12.06 0.42 9.89
N THR A 423 -12.16 -0.67 9.15
CA THR A 423 -13.26 -0.96 8.25
C THR A 423 -14.38 -1.65 9.03
N GLY A 424 -15.29 -0.83 9.57
CA GLY A 424 -16.65 -1.23 9.98
C GLY A 424 -16.81 -1.99 11.27
N PHE A 425 -16.27 -3.19 11.34
CA PHE A 425 -16.63 -4.18 12.35
C PHE A 425 -15.37 -4.76 13.04
N HIS A 426 -14.47 -3.86 13.48
CA HIS A 426 -13.26 -4.11 14.28
C HIS A 426 -11.97 -4.47 13.55
N GLU A 427 -11.97 -4.55 12.23
CA GLU A 427 -10.74 -4.82 11.48
C GLU A 427 -10.13 -3.60 10.86
N LYS A 428 -8.82 -3.66 10.62
CA LYS A 428 -8.05 -2.53 10.12
C LYS A 428 -7.69 -2.73 8.66
N THR A 429 -7.60 -1.60 7.98
CA THR A 429 -7.16 -1.55 6.59
C THR A 429 -6.22 -0.36 6.47
N LEU A 430 -5.05 -0.63 5.88
CA LEU A 430 -4.11 0.38 5.44
C LEU A 430 -4.38 0.64 3.96
N ILE A 431 -4.68 1.89 3.62
CA ILE A 431 -4.72 2.36 2.24
C ILE A 431 -3.69 3.47 2.11
N TYR A 432 -2.96 3.43 1.02
CA TYR A 432 -1.80 4.28 0.79
C TYR A 432 -1.81 4.81 -0.64
N GLN A 433 -1.69 6.12 -0.76
CA GLN A 433 -1.43 6.85 -1.99
C GLN A 433 0.04 7.22 -2.00
N ASP A 434 0.77 6.76 -3.00
CA ASP A 434 2.18 7.07 -3.14
C ASP A 434 2.43 8.44 -3.81
N ARG A 435 3.70 8.77 -3.98
CA ARG A 435 4.13 10.03 -4.60
C ARG A 435 3.66 10.19 -6.04
N ASP A 436 3.50 9.07 -6.75
CA ASP A 436 3.13 9.01 -8.15
C ASP A 436 1.63 9.09 -8.36
N PHE A 437 0.84 9.14 -7.28
CA PHE A 437 -0.63 9.07 -7.32
C PHE A 437 -1.15 7.68 -7.70
N GLU A 438 -0.37 6.65 -7.40
CA GLU A 438 -0.76 5.24 -7.42
C GLU A 438 -1.31 4.86 -6.03
N TYR A 439 -2.24 3.90 -6.00
CA TYR A 439 -2.96 3.53 -4.79
C TYR A 439 -2.69 2.08 -4.44
N SER A 440 -2.38 1.80 -3.18
CA SER A 440 -2.21 0.46 -2.67
C SER A 440 -3.01 0.25 -1.39
N GLY A 441 -3.36 -1.01 -1.12
CA GLY A 441 -4.17 -1.37 0.04
C GLY A 441 -3.79 -2.73 0.61
N THR A 442 -3.92 -2.85 1.93
CA THR A 442 -3.80 -4.12 2.66
C THR A 442 -4.69 -4.12 3.90
N SER A 443 -5.24 -5.27 4.23
CA SER A 443 -5.99 -5.54 5.45
C SER A 443 -5.46 -6.78 6.17
N ASP A 444 -4.27 -7.23 5.76
CA ASP A 444 -3.62 -8.36 6.38
C ASP A 444 -3.02 -7.93 7.73
N PRO A 445 -3.34 -8.65 8.83
CA PRO A 445 -2.90 -8.26 10.17
C PRO A 445 -1.38 -8.27 10.30
N ASP A 446 -0.67 -9.19 9.63
CA ASP A 446 0.79 -9.24 9.67
C ASP A 446 1.38 -8.01 8.98
N HIS A 447 0.82 -7.60 7.83
CA HIS A 447 1.24 -6.38 7.13
C HIS A 447 0.95 -5.12 7.94
N LEU A 448 -0.20 -5.05 8.62
CA LEU A 448 -0.56 -3.92 9.47
C LEU A 448 0.36 -3.81 10.69
N ASN A 449 0.72 -4.94 11.28
CA ASN A 449 1.66 -4.99 12.38
C ASN A 449 3.07 -4.57 11.96
N ILE A 450 3.52 -4.98 10.76
CA ILE A 450 4.76 -4.48 10.18
C ILE A 450 4.69 -2.96 9.93
N ALA A 451 3.58 -2.46 9.37
CA ALA A 451 3.38 -1.02 9.15
C ALA A 451 3.43 -0.23 10.46
N HIS A 452 2.95 -0.83 11.56
CA HIS A 452 2.93 -0.20 12.88
C HIS A 452 4.31 0.28 13.32
N ALA A 453 5.35 -0.55 13.15
CA ALA A 453 6.72 -0.19 13.51
C ALA A 453 7.19 1.07 12.77
N ALA A 454 6.94 1.14 11.45
CA ALA A 454 7.29 2.30 10.64
C ALA A 454 6.47 3.56 11.01
N PHE A 455 5.16 3.44 11.27
CA PHE A 455 4.33 4.55 11.73
C PHE A 455 4.74 5.06 13.11
N ARG A 456 5.14 4.16 14.03
CA ARG A 456 5.66 4.53 15.35
C ARG A 456 6.95 5.35 15.22
N MET A 457 7.88 4.91 14.37
CA MET A 457 9.12 5.65 14.07
C MET A 457 8.82 7.04 13.47
N LEU A 458 7.91 7.10 12.50
CA LEU A 458 7.49 8.34 11.87
C LEU A 458 6.86 9.32 12.88
N ASN A 459 5.96 8.83 13.72
CA ASN A 459 5.32 9.64 14.75
C ASN A 459 6.32 10.15 15.81
N ALA A 460 7.33 9.35 16.19
CA ALA A 460 8.40 9.79 17.09
C ALA A 460 9.21 10.95 16.47
N ALA A 461 9.60 10.83 15.20
CA ALA A 461 10.30 11.89 14.47
C ALA A 461 9.46 13.18 14.38
N LEU A 462 8.18 13.06 14.03
CA LEU A 462 7.27 14.20 13.88
C LEU A 462 7.01 14.94 15.19
N ARG A 463 6.79 14.21 16.30
CA ARG A 463 6.62 14.82 17.64
C ARG A 463 7.84 15.62 18.04
N HIS A 464 9.04 15.07 17.84
CA HIS A 464 10.27 15.78 18.13
C HIS A 464 10.43 17.07 17.31
N LEU A 465 10.17 17.00 15.99
CA LEU A 465 10.22 18.18 15.12
C LEU A 465 9.20 19.26 15.51
N HIS A 466 8.03 18.85 16.00
CA HIS A 466 6.98 19.74 16.49
C HIS A 466 7.36 20.41 17.82
N GLU A 467 7.78 19.63 18.82
CA GLU A 467 8.14 20.09 20.16
C GLU A 467 9.35 21.03 20.16
N HIS A 468 10.39 20.71 19.39
CA HIS A 468 11.57 21.57 19.29
C HIS A 468 11.21 22.98 18.76
N ARG A 469 10.18 23.09 17.93
CA ARG A 469 9.72 24.37 17.37
C ARG A 469 8.90 25.18 18.38
N THR A 470 8.02 24.54 19.15
CA THR A 470 7.20 25.23 20.15
C THR A 470 8.05 25.77 21.30
N CYS A 471 9.06 25.02 21.76
CA CYS A 471 9.99 25.50 22.79
C CYS A 471 10.85 26.69 22.32
N THR A 472 11.34 26.68 21.07
CA THR A 472 12.22 27.76 20.55
C THR A 472 11.44 29.07 20.34
N THR A 473 10.14 28.99 20.04
CA THR A 473 9.31 30.18 19.77
C THR A 473 8.78 30.84 21.05
N SER A 474 8.72 30.12 22.18
CA SER A 474 8.22 30.61 23.47
C SER A 474 9.08 31.71 24.14
N LEU A 475 10.28 32.00 23.63
CA LEU A 475 11.18 33.03 24.17
C LEU A 475 11.08 34.39 23.46
N GLN A 476 10.19 34.54 22.48
CA GLN A 476 9.92 35.82 21.82
C GLN A 476 8.49 36.28 22.14
N PRO A 477 8.25 37.55 22.52
CA PRO A 477 6.89 38.03 22.77
C PRO A 477 6.01 37.80 21.53
N PRO A 478 4.76 37.34 21.70
CA PRO A 478 3.87 37.14 20.56
C PRO A 478 3.63 38.47 19.86
N ALA A 479 4.15 38.61 18.64
CA ALA A 479 3.66 39.62 17.73
C ALA A 479 2.18 39.33 17.45
N PRO A 480 1.30 40.35 17.43
CA PRO A 480 -0.13 40.14 17.26
C PRO A 480 -0.43 39.36 15.98
N SER A 481 -1.25 38.33 16.13
CA SER A 481 -1.74 37.45 15.07
C SER A 481 -2.19 38.26 13.85
N PRO A 482 -1.72 37.96 12.63
CA PRO A 482 -2.28 38.58 11.44
C PRO A 482 -3.69 38.01 11.26
N SER A 483 -4.69 38.85 11.54
CA SER A 483 -6.05 38.66 11.09
C SER A 483 -6.06 38.42 9.58
N VAL A 484 -6.78 37.38 9.17
CA VAL A 484 -7.14 37.05 7.80
C VAL A 484 -7.82 38.24 7.13
N SER A 485 -7.05 39.11 6.45
CA SER A 485 -7.48 39.99 5.34
C SER A 485 -6.40 41.04 5.02
N SER A 486 -5.44 40.68 4.17
CA SER A 486 -4.78 41.66 3.32
C SER A 486 -4.26 40.98 2.05
N ALA A 487 -4.87 41.34 0.92
CA ALA A 487 -4.41 40.99 -0.40
C ALA A 487 -2.97 41.47 -0.59
N SER A 488 -2.04 40.53 -0.69
CA SER A 488 -0.67 40.79 -1.13
C SER A 488 -0.67 41.17 -2.63
N PRO A 489 0.27 42.02 -3.08
CA PRO A 489 0.33 42.46 -4.47
C PRO A 489 0.55 41.27 -5.43
N PRO A 490 -0.05 41.28 -6.63
CA PRO A 490 0.09 40.21 -7.62
C PRO A 490 1.47 40.33 -8.27
N GLY A 491 2.46 39.55 -7.80
CA GLY A 491 3.77 39.55 -8.44
C GLY A 491 4.88 38.70 -7.81
N SER A 492 4.80 38.33 -6.53
CA SER A 492 5.76 37.38 -5.94
C SER A 492 5.30 35.96 -6.20
N ALA A 493 6.12 35.16 -6.89
CA ALA A 493 5.90 33.72 -7.03
C ALA A 493 5.73 33.12 -5.63
N SER A 494 4.57 32.53 -5.36
CA SER A 494 4.28 31.89 -4.07
C SER A 494 5.31 30.80 -3.83
N GLU A 495 6.16 30.99 -2.81
CA GLU A 495 7.16 30.04 -2.34
C GLU A 495 6.53 28.66 -2.12
N THR A 496 7.14 27.63 -2.70
CA THR A 496 6.73 26.23 -2.55
C THR A 496 6.99 25.78 -1.12
N LYS A 497 5.96 25.32 -0.43
CA LYS A 497 6.08 24.78 0.94
C LYS A 497 5.73 23.30 0.94
N THR A 498 6.39 22.54 1.80
CA THR A 498 6.09 21.12 2.05
C THR A 498 5.43 21.01 3.43
N ILE A 499 4.25 20.41 3.48
CA ILE A 499 3.39 20.37 4.65
C ILE A 499 3.11 18.91 4.99
N ILE A 500 3.20 18.57 6.27
CA ILE A 500 2.75 17.29 6.79
C ILE A 500 1.57 17.47 7.76
N GLU A 501 0.56 16.65 7.58
CA GLU A 501 -0.59 16.51 8.46
C GLU A 501 -0.54 15.09 9.02
N TRP A 502 -0.60 14.92 10.34
CA TRP A 502 -0.65 13.58 10.90
C TRP A 502 -1.47 13.49 12.18
N SER A 503 -1.93 12.27 12.42
CA SER A 503 -2.47 11.83 13.69
C SER A 503 -2.06 10.37 13.92
N TYR A 504 -1.77 10.04 15.17
CA TYR A 504 -1.37 8.69 15.55
C TYR A 504 -1.87 8.42 16.97
N SER A 505 -2.57 7.33 17.14
CA SER A 505 -3.05 6.88 18.45
C SER A 505 -2.91 5.37 18.58
N LEU A 506 -2.31 4.96 19.69
CA LEU A 506 -2.43 3.60 20.20
C LEU A 506 -3.82 3.47 20.82
N LEU A 507 -4.55 2.43 20.44
CA LEU A 507 -5.73 2.01 21.19
C LEU A 507 -5.23 1.14 22.34
N ASP A 508 -5.52 1.57 23.57
CA ASP A 508 -5.17 0.82 24.76
C ASP A 508 -5.66 -0.64 24.63
N SER A 509 -4.77 -1.58 24.98
CA SER A 509 -4.94 -3.03 24.86
C SER A 509 -6.29 -3.55 25.36
N PRO A 510 -6.75 -4.71 24.86
CA PRO A 510 -8.02 -5.30 25.27
C PRO A 510 -8.01 -5.51 26.78
N ILE A 511 -8.94 -4.81 27.43
CA ILE A 511 -9.35 -5.06 28.80
C ILE A 511 -9.55 -6.57 28.96
N SER A 512 -8.79 -7.14 29.88
CA SER A 512 -8.92 -8.48 30.45
C SER A 512 -10.33 -9.09 30.25
N GLN A 513 -10.37 -10.25 29.59
CA GLN A 513 -11.58 -11.03 29.27
C GLN A 513 -12.41 -11.51 30.48
N GLU A 514 -12.08 -11.12 31.70
CA GLU A 514 -12.85 -11.48 32.89
C GLU A 514 -13.92 -10.42 33.20
N GLY A 515 -14.98 -10.42 32.40
CA GLY A 515 -16.11 -9.51 32.58
C GLY A 515 -17.16 -9.63 31.49
N ALA A 516 -17.69 -10.83 31.28
CA ALA A 516 -18.86 -11.02 30.43
C ALA A 516 -20.02 -10.15 30.93
N GLN A 517 -20.64 -9.41 30.00
CA GLN A 517 -21.84 -8.56 30.15
C GLN A 517 -21.63 -7.20 30.83
N GLY A 518 -21.31 -6.18 30.03
CA GLY A 518 -21.56 -4.79 30.42
C GLY A 518 -20.83 -3.76 29.56
N ASN A 519 -21.51 -3.24 28.52
CA ASN A 519 -21.15 -2.03 27.79
C ASN A 519 -19.71 -1.96 27.24
N ARG A 520 -19.46 -2.64 26.11
CA ARG A 520 -18.38 -2.23 25.19
C ARG A 520 -18.75 -0.86 24.63
N SER A 521 -18.33 0.22 25.29
CA SER A 521 -18.54 1.55 24.72
C SER A 521 -17.62 1.69 23.50
N PHE A 522 -18.22 1.87 22.32
CA PHE A 522 -17.57 2.37 21.10
C PHE A 522 -17.12 3.83 21.27
N ASN A 523 -16.53 4.19 22.42
CA ASN A 523 -15.95 5.52 22.66
C ASN A 523 -14.61 5.60 21.93
N ARG A 524 -14.69 5.54 20.61
CA ARG A 524 -13.56 5.72 19.73
C ARG A 524 -13.46 7.22 19.48
N LYS A 525 -12.41 7.84 20.02
CA LYS A 525 -12.03 9.18 19.59
C LYS A 525 -11.78 9.10 18.09
N SER A 526 -12.75 9.56 17.31
CA SER A 526 -12.56 9.93 15.93
C SER A 526 -11.22 10.66 15.81
N VAL A 527 -10.48 10.29 14.77
CA VAL A 527 -9.19 10.85 14.34
C VAL A 527 -9.15 12.40 14.38
N ASN A 528 -10.31 13.06 14.44
CA ASN A 528 -10.49 14.51 14.50
C ASN A 528 -10.05 15.22 15.80
N THR A 529 -9.57 14.53 16.85
CA THR A 529 -9.21 15.19 18.14
C THR A 529 -7.74 15.58 18.31
N GLY A 530 -6.91 15.54 17.26
CA GLY A 530 -5.52 16.00 17.37
C GLY A 530 -4.70 15.99 16.08
N GLU A 531 -5.31 16.31 14.93
CA GLU A 531 -4.55 16.46 13.68
C GLU A 531 -3.56 17.61 13.83
N ILE A 532 -2.27 17.30 13.74
CA ILE A 532 -1.20 18.29 13.80
C ILE A 532 -0.79 18.60 12.37
N VAL A 533 -0.83 19.89 12.02
CA VAL A 533 -0.31 20.40 10.75
C VAL A 533 1.06 21.02 11.02
N TYR A 534 2.07 20.58 10.28
CA TYR A 534 3.44 21.08 10.40
C TYR A 534 4.05 21.39 9.03
N GLU A 535 4.57 22.61 8.90
CA GLU A 535 5.35 23.02 7.73
C GLU A 535 6.81 22.61 7.91
N LEU A 536 7.29 21.71 7.04
CA LEU A 536 8.68 21.25 6.98
C LEU A 536 9.53 22.32 6.29
N LYS A 537 10.55 22.83 7.00
CA LYS A 537 11.29 24.03 6.58
C LYS A 537 12.37 23.75 5.54
N ASN A 538 13.05 22.62 5.67
CA ASN A 538 14.23 22.28 4.89
C ASN A 538 14.26 20.81 4.48
N MET A 539 15.18 20.48 3.58
CA MET A 539 15.33 19.11 3.08
C MET A 539 15.74 18.13 4.18
N LYS A 540 16.44 18.58 5.23
CA LYS A 540 16.74 17.78 6.41
C LYS A 540 15.47 17.25 7.10
N GLU A 541 14.50 18.11 7.36
CA GLU A 541 13.21 17.71 7.93
C GLU A 541 12.40 16.83 6.97
N ILE A 542 12.39 17.17 5.67
CA ILE A 542 11.64 16.42 4.64
C ILE A 542 12.16 14.99 4.50
N ILE A 543 13.48 14.79 4.40
CA ILE A 543 14.09 13.45 4.27
C ILE A 543 13.87 12.63 5.54
N THR A 544 13.97 13.26 6.71
CA THR A 544 13.70 12.62 8.01
C THR A 544 12.30 11.99 8.06
N VAL A 545 11.31 12.61 7.42
CA VAL A 545 9.93 12.14 7.35
C VAL A 545 9.73 11.10 6.25
N LEU A 546 10.33 11.31 5.07
CA LEU A 546 10.12 10.44 3.90
C LEU A 546 10.62 9.01 4.13
N VAL A 547 11.76 8.83 4.80
CA VAL A 547 12.36 7.49 5.02
C VAL A 547 11.42 6.53 5.77
N PRO A 548 10.93 6.84 6.98
CA PRO A 548 9.98 5.95 7.67
C PRO A 548 8.61 5.89 6.97
N LEU A 549 8.21 6.93 6.24
CA LEU A 549 6.98 6.91 5.43
C LEU A 549 7.06 5.92 4.26
N ALA A 550 8.25 5.68 3.69
CA ALA A 550 8.47 4.65 2.68
C ALA A 550 8.31 3.24 3.26
N LEU A 551 8.87 3.01 4.45
CA LEU A 551 8.77 1.73 5.16
C LEU A 551 7.34 1.44 5.62
N ALA A 552 6.52 2.47 5.86
CA ALA A 552 5.11 2.34 6.23
C ALA A 552 4.17 2.01 5.05
N SER A 553 4.67 2.04 3.81
CA SER A 553 3.85 1.73 2.63
C SER A 553 3.49 0.24 2.56
N PRO A 554 2.31 -0.13 2.02
CA PRO A 554 1.93 -1.54 1.83
C PRO A 554 2.94 -2.34 0.99
N MET A 555 3.64 -1.69 0.06
CA MET A 555 4.74 -2.32 -0.69
C MET A 555 5.90 -2.68 0.24
N GLY A 556 6.35 -1.72 1.06
CA GLY A 556 7.42 -1.94 2.03
C GLY A 556 7.08 -3.03 3.04
N THR A 557 5.83 -3.09 3.51
CA THR A 557 5.39 -4.15 4.44
C THR A 557 5.28 -5.51 3.79
N THR A 558 4.81 -5.59 2.54
CA THR A 558 4.75 -6.84 1.76
C THR A 558 6.14 -7.42 1.53
N ILE A 559 7.09 -6.60 1.09
CA ILE A 559 8.49 -6.99 0.91
C ILE A 559 9.07 -7.52 2.22
N SER A 560 8.83 -6.81 3.32
CA SER A 560 9.36 -7.17 4.63
C SER A 560 8.74 -8.47 5.16
N ARG A 561 7.45 -8.70 4.88
CA ARG A 561 6.76 -9.95 5.25
C ARG A 561 7.32 -11.14 4.46
N GLN A 562 7.43 -10.99 3.14
CA GLN A 562 8.02 -12.02 2.28
C GLN A 562 9.44 -12.37 2.75
N PHE A 563 10.23 -11.35 3.07
CA PHE A 563 11.56 -11.53 3.61
C PHE A 563 11.57 -12.29 4.95
N LEU A 564 10.67 -11.93 5.88
CA LEU A 564 10.55 -12.63 7.16
C LEU A 564 10.21 -14.11 6.97
N GLU A 565 9.28 -14.43 6.06
CA GLU A 565 8.92 -15.82 5.75
C GLU A 565 10.09 -16.60 5.14
N LEU A 566 10.86 -15.96 4.25
CA LEU A 566 12.05 -16.55 3.67
C LEU A 566 13.09 -16.84 4.75
N PHE A 567 13.34 -15.86 5.63
CA PHE A 567 14.29 -16.03 6.71
C PHE A 567 13.87 -17.16 7.65
N TYR A 568 12.59 -17.18 8.05
CA TYR A 568 12.00 -18.23 8.88
C TYR A 568 12.17 -19.62 8.23
N GLY A 569 11.78 -19.76 6.96
CA GLY A 569 11.79 -21.03 6.24
C GLY A 569 13.19 -21.59 5.97
N THR A 570 14.24 -20.80 6.23
CA THR A 570 15.64 -21.20 6.02
C THR A 570 16.43 -21.30 7.33
N LEU A 571 15.81 -21.09 8.49
CA LEU A 571 16.46 -21.24 9.80
C LEU A 571 17.00 -22.67 9.95
N ARG A 572 18.28 -22.77 10.34
CA ARG A 572 18.96 -24.07 10.52
C ARG A 572 18.81 -24.61 11.93
N ASP A 573 18.86 -23.74 12.93
CA ASP A 573 18.70 -24.13 14.32
C ASP A 573 17.21 -24.18 14.66
N PRO A 574 16.64 -25.36 14.96
CA PRO A 574 15.24 -25.46 15.36
C PRO A 574 14.94 -24.75 16.68
N ASN A 575 15.95 -24.42 17.49
CA ASN A 575 15.79 -23.66 18.73
C ASN A 575 15.78 -22.14 18.51
N ASP A 576 16.10 -21.67 17.30
CA ASP A 576 16.06 -20.24 16.97
C ASP A 576 14.61 -19.81 16.68
N VAL A 577 14.01 -19.17 17.68
CA VAL A 577 12.61 -18.75 17.61
C VAL A 577 12.52 -17.37 16.98
N LEU A 578 12.17 -17.32 15.70
CA LEU A 578 11.75 -16.09 15.02
C LEU A 578 10.24 -15.90 15.17
N LYS A 579 9.83 -14.86 15.89
CA LYS A 579 8.43 -14.49 16.10
C LYS A 579 8.17 -13.09 15.57
N LEU A 580 7.05 -12.89 14.89
CA LEU A 580 6.56 -11.54 14.58
C LEU A 580 6.29 -10.82 15.92
N ALA A 581 6.65 -9.54 16.00
CA ALA A 581 6.39 -8.74 17.21
C ALA A 581 4.87 -8.66 17.50
N ALA A 582 4.48 -8.49 18.77
CA ALA A 582 3.08 -8.51 19.17
C ALA A 582 2.27 -7.36 18.56
N GLU A 583 1.00 -7.63 18.25
CA GLU A 583 0.06 -6.70 17.62
C GLU A 583 -0.45 -5.65 18.63
N ASP A 584 0.12 -4.45 18.58
CA ASP A 584 -0.49 -3.29 19.21
C ASP A 584 -1.52 -2.67 18.27
N SER A 585 -2.75 -2.55 18.75
CA SER A 585 -3.81 -1.98 17.94
C SER A 585 -3.60 -0.45 17.83
N PHE A 586 -3.27 0.06 16.63
CA PHE A 586 -3.11 1.50 16.37
C PHE A 586 -4.05 2.04 15.29
N THR A 587 -4.18 3.37 15.22
CA THR A 587 -4.70 4.12 14.06
C THR A 587 -3.69 5.19 13.69
N ALA A 588 -3.51 5.40 12.40
CA ALA A 588 -2.59 6.40 11.87
C ALA A 588 -3.21 7.09 10.67
N PHE A 589 -3.02 8.40 10.57
CA PHE A 589 -3.24 9.16 9.36
C PHE A 589 -2.00 10.02 9.14
N VAL A 590 -1.44 9.96 7.95
CA VAL A 590 -0.32 10.79 7.54
C VAL A 590 -0.57 11.28 6.12
N ARG A 591 -0.40 12.58 5.92
CA ARG A 591 -0.45 13.21 4.61
C ARG A 591 0.74 14.16 4.48
N LEU A 592 1.60 13.90 3.51
CA LEU A 592 2.72 14.75 3.14
C LEU A 592 2.46 15.32 1.73
N TYR A 593 2.38 16.64 1.60
CA TYR A 593 2.06 17.27 0.33
C TYR A 593 2.77 18.61 0.16
N THR A 594 2.79 19.12 -1.08
CA THR A 594 3.34 20.44 -1.39
C THR A 594 2.23 21.44 -1.75
N THR A 595 2.49 22.73 -1.53
CA THR A 595 1.56 23.79 -1.95
C THR A 595 1.40 23.87 -3.46
N ASP A 596 2.41 23.45 -4.22
CA ASP A 596 2.34 23.41 -5.68
C ASP A 596 1.40 22.32 -6.16
N PHE A 597 1.48 21.14 -5.54
CA PHE A 597 0.50 20.09 -5.76
C PHE A 597 -0.91 20.59 -5.48
N GLU A 598 -1.15 21.26 -4.36
CA GLU A 598 -2.49 21.74 -4.02
C GLU A 598 -3.03 22.77 -5.02
N LYS A 599 -2.17 23.69 -5.50
CA LYS A 599 -2.53 24.65 -6.56
C LYS A 599 -2.84 23.95 -7.88
N THR A 600 -1.99 23.01 -8.29
CA THR A 600 -2.13 22.25 -9.54
C THR A 600 -3.35 21.33 -9.48
N TYR A 601 -3.59 20.71 -8.32
CA TYR A 601 -4.73 19.85 -8.10
C TYR A 601 -6.05 20.61 -8.29
N ARG A 602 -6.20 21.75 -7.61
CA ARG A 602 -7.39 22.61 -7.70
C ARG A 602 -7.66 23.14 -9.12
N LYS A 603 -6.63 23.25 -9.97
CA LYS A 603 -6.76 23.73 -11.35
C LYS A 603 -7.15 22.63 -12.33
N LEU A 604 -6.57 21.44 -12.19
CA LEU A 604 -6.63 20.39 -13.19
C LEU A 604 -7.70 19.32 -12.92
N HIS A 605 -8.11 19.13 -11.65
CA HIS A 605 -8.86 17.92 -11.33
C HIS A 605 -10.35 18.07 -11.60
N PRO A 606 -10.95 17.07 -12.26
CA PRO A 606 -12.37 17.07 -12.53
C PRO A 606 -13.17 16.89 -11.21
N PRO A 607 -14.40 17.43 -11.15
CA PRO A 607 -15.20 17.44 -9.92
C PRO A 607 -15.64 16.05 -9.44
N ASP A 608 -15.49 15.03 -10.28
CA ASP A 608 -15.83 13.64 -9.99
C ASP A 608 -14.69 12.84 -9.34
N VAL A 609 -13.56 13.48 -9.05
CA VAL A 609 -12.41 12.88 -8.37
C VAL A 609 -12.14 13.56 -7.03
N GLN A 610 -11.87 12.77 -6.01
CA GLN A 610 -11.45 13.22 -4.68
C GLN A 610 -10.07 12.68 -4.30
N GLN A 611 -9.35 13.47 -3.51
CA GLN A 611 -8.12 13.04 -2.86
C GLN A 611 -8.45 12.10 -1.70
N LEU A 612 -7.53 11.17 -1.46
CA LEU A 612 -7.62 10.27 -0.33
C LEU A 612 -7.69 11.02 1.01
N ALA A 613 -6.86 12.05 1.16
CA ALA A 613 -6.85 12.88 2.35
C ALA A 613 -8.18 13.62 2.57
N SER A 614 -8.83 14.11 1.50
CA SER A 614 -10.12 14.78 1.60
C SER A 614 -11.21 13.85 2.13
N LEU A 615 -11.23 12.59 1.69
CA LEU A 615 -12.19 11.59 2.16
C LEU A 615 -12.04 11.30 3.66
N VAL A 616 -10.81 11.25 4.16
CA VAL A 616 -10.52 11.09 5.59
C VAL A 616 -11.00 12.31 6.38
N LYS A 617 -10.68 13.52 5.93
CA LYS A 617 -11.08 14.77 6.60
C LYS A 617 -12.58 14.99 6.63
N GLU A 618 -13.28 14.58 5.58
CA GLU A 618 -14.74 14.64 5.48
C GLU A 618 -15.45 13.54 6.30
N ASP A 619 -14.70 12.70 7.05
CA ASP A 619 -15.22 11.57 7.83
C ASP A 619 -16.08 10.61 6.98
N ARG A 620 -15.76 10.49 5.68
CA ARG A 620 -16.52 9.66 4.71
C ARG A 620 -16.34 8.17 4.96
N PHE A 621 -15.28 7.83 5.67
CA PHE A 621 -14.94 6.49 6.13
C PHE A 621 -15.69 6.05 7.40
N SER A 622 -16.59 6.90 7.92
CA SER A 622 -17.45 6.57 9.05
C SER A 622 -18.69 5.77 8.65
N TYR A 623 -18.87 4.59 9.24
CA TYR A 623 -20.05 3.74 9.07
C TYR A 623 -21.35 4.36 9.59
N ILE A 624 -21.26 5.32 10.50
CA ILE A 624 -22.39 6.13 10.97
C ILE A 624 -23.15 6.71 9.78
N SER A 625 -22.42 7.05 8.72
CA SER A 625 -22.97 7.65 7.52
C SER A 625 -23.88 6.69 6.71
N LEU A 626 -23.82 5.37 6.93
CA LEU A 626 -24.71 4.37 6.31
C LEU A 626 -26.07 4.24 6.99
N LEU A 627 -26.24 4.75 8.21
CA LEU A 627 -27.51 4.71 8.95
C LEU A 627 -28.51 5.74 8.40
N GLU A 628 -28.75 5.77 7.08
CA GLU A 628 -29.51 6.81 6.39
C GLU A 628 -30.83 7.14 7.09
N VAL A 629 -30.82 8.27 7.79
CA VAL A 629 -31.99 9.07 8.12
C VAL A 629 -31.69 10.42 7.50
N GLU A 630 -32.62 10.95 6.70
CA GLU A 630 -32.54 12.31 6.19
C GLU A 630 -32.15 13.23 7.36
N SER A 631 -30.95 13.79 7.30
CA SER A 631 -30.53 14.78 8.28
C SER A 631 -31.65 15.82 8.34
N PRO A 632 -32.22 16.13 9.53
CA PRO A 632 -33.08 17.29 9.61
C PRO A 632 -32.29 18.45 9.03
N LYS A 633 -32.88 19.17 8.05
CA LYS A 633 -32.26 20.35 7.45
C LYS A 633 -31.96 21.31 8.60
N LEU A 634 -30.75 21.22 9.16
CA LEU A 634 -30.29 22.13 10.18
C LEU A 634 -30.10 23.46 9.44
N GLU A 635 -31.09 24.32 9.57
CA GLU A 635 -30.91 25.74 9.26
C GLU A 635 -29.66 26.23 10.01
N PRO A 636 -28.77 26.99 9.38
CA PRO A 636 -27.53 27.43 10.01
C PRO A 636 -27.86 28.26 11.26
N ALA A 637 -27.60 27.65 12.43
CA ALA A 637 -27.82 28.30 13.72
C ALA A 637 -26.93 29.54 13.82
N LYS A 638 -27.54 30.70 14.12
CA LYS A 638 -26.86 32.00 14.22
C LYS A 638 -25.84 32.10 15.37
N ASN A 639 -25.71 31.07 16.22
CA ASN A 639 -24.83 31.03 17.39
C ASN A 639 -23.96 29.75 17.37
N GLY A 640 -22.69 29.88 16.97
CA GLY A 640 -21.78 28.75 16.66
C GLY A 640 -21.47 27.76 17.80
N VAL A 641 -21.79 28.06 19.06
CA VAL A 641 -21.42 27.22 20.22
C VAL A 641 -22.51 26.19 20.58
N GLN A 642 -23.79 26.46 20.30
CA GLN A 642 -24.87 25.48 20.56
C GLN A 642 -24.88 24.35 19.50
N SER A 643 -24.45 24.66 18.28
CA SER A 643 -24.39 23.73 17.15
C SER A 643 -23.42 22.55 17.37
N GLU A 644 -22.24 22.79 17.95
CA GLU A 644 -21.23 21.73 18.16
C GLU A 644 -21.66 20.70 19.22
N THR A 645 -22.30 21.14 20.29
CA THR A 645 -22.77 20.24 21.36
C THR A 645 -23.92 19.36 20.86
N GLU A 646 -24.82 19.92 20.05
CA GLU A 646 -25.92 19.17 19.42
C GLU A 646 -25.40 18.20 18.36
N ALA A 647 -24.45 18.61 17.52
CA ALA A 647 -23.81 17.74 16.54
C ALA A 647 -23.07 16.57 17.20
N LYS A 648 -22.41 16.82 18.34
CA LYS A 648 -21.74 15.77 19.12
C LYS A 648 -22.72 14.78 19.72
N LYS A 649 -23.81 15.26 20.35
CA LYS A 649 -24.87 14.38 20.87
C LYS A 649 -25.52 13.55 19.77
N PHE A 650 -25.82 14.16 18.63
CA PHE A 650 -26.39 13.47 17.48
C PHE A 650 -25.44 12.39 16.95
N ARG A 651 -24.13 12.65 16.91
CA ARG A 651 -23.12 11.65 16.55
C ARG A 651 -23.09 10.49 17.55
N GLU A 652 -23.06 10.78 18.84
CA GLU A 652 -23.08 9.77 19.92
C GLU A 652 -24.34 8.90 19.87
N GLU A 653 -25.51 9.48 19.58
CA GLU A 653 -26.76 8.73 19.40
C GLU A 653 -26.69 7.78 18.20
N ARG A 654 -26.11 8.20 17.09
CA ARG A 654 -25.94 7.33 15.92
C ARG A 654 -24.87 6.26 16.12
N GLU A 655 -23.82 6.54 16.87
CA GLU A 655 -22.83 5.53 17.27
C GLU A 655 -23.48 4.45 18.14
N LYS A 656 -24.36 4.82 19.07
CA LYS A 656 -25.15 3.86 19.85
C LYS A 656 -26.09 3.05 18.97
N GLU A 657 -26.74 3.68 18.00
CA GLU A 657 -27.61 2.97 17.07
C GLU A 657 -26.84 2.00 16.17
N LEU A 658 -25.64 2.39 15.71
CA LEU A 658 -24.74 1.52 14.96
C LEU A 658 -24.31 0.31 15.80
N ALA A 659 -23.91 0.55 17.05
CA ALA A 659 -23.54 -0.51 17.99
C ALA A 659 -24.72 -1.47 18.24
N ARG A 660 -25.93 -0.93 18.43
CA ARG A 660 -27.16 -1.73 18.55
C ARG A 660 -27.42 -2.59 17.31
N CYS A 661 -27.26 -2.02 16.12
CA CYS A 661 -27.38 -2.77 14.87
C CYS A 661 -26.32 -3.87 14.80
N HIS A 662 -25.09 -3.58 15.21
CA HIS A 662 -24.00 -4.55 15.22
C HIS A 662 -24.27 -5.72 16.16
N ASP A 663 -24.70 -5.47 17.40
CA ASP A 663 -25.08 -6.51 18.36
C ASP A 663 -26.21 -7.41 17.81
N LEU A 664 -27.15 -6.83 17.05
CA LEU A 664 -28.21 -7.58 16.39
C LEU A 664 -27.68 -8.43 15.23
N MET A 665 -26.70 -7.94 14.48
CA MET A 665 -26.06 -8.65 13.36
C MET A 665 -25.15 -9.79 13.84
N ASP A 666 -24.51 -9.66 15.01
CA ASP A 666 -23.67 -10.71 15.59
C ASP A 666 -24.48 -11.95 16.02
N ALA A 667 -25.79 -11.79 16.25
CA ALA A 667 -26.68 -12.89 16.55
C ALA A 667 -27.16 -13.67 15.30
N TRP A 668 -26.77 -13.23 14.09
CA TRP A 668 -27.17 -13.89 12.84
C TRP A 668 -26.43 -15.19 12.62
N VAL A 669 -27.13 -16.16 12.04
CA VAL A 669 -26.54 -17.45 11.64
C VAL A 669 -26.62 -17.60 10.13
N TYR A 670 -25.46 -17.75 9.50
CA TYR A 670 -25.33 -17.93 8.06
C TYR A 670 -25.58 -19.39 7.65
N THR A 671 -26.39 -19.57 6.60
CA THR A 671 -26.54 -20.84 5.86
C THR A 671 -26.17 -20.61 4.40
N GLU A 672 -25.96 -21.65 3.60
CA GLU A 672 -25.53 -21.45 2.19
C GLU A 672 -26.50 -20.58 1.37
N ASP A 673 -27.80 -20.64 1.66
CA ASP A 673 -28.86 -19.98 0.88
C ASP A 673 -29.60 -18.87 1.64
N ALA A 674 -29.31 -18.63 2.91
CA ALA A 674 -30.06 -17.69 3.75
C ALA A 674 -29.34 -17.21 5.01
N VAL A 675 -29.84 -16.12 5.57
CA VAL A 675 -29.46 -15.61 6.90
C VAL A 675 -30.60 -15.89 7.88
N ILE A 676 -30.31 -16.57 8.99
CA ILE A 676 -31.28 -16.87 10.04
C ILE A 676 -31.20 -15.80 11.13
N VAL A 677 -32.33 -15.15 11.41
CA VAL A 677 -32.45 -14.09 12.41
C VAL A 677 -33.33 -14.56 13.58
N PRO A 678 -32.90 -14.37 14.84
CA PRO A 678 -33.73 -14.64 16.00
C PRO A 678 -34.84 -13.57 16.15
N CYS A 679 -36.09 -13.99 16.28
CA CYS A 679 -37.27 -13.11 16.35
C CYS A 679 -38.15 -13.40 17.58
N GLY A 680 -37.53 -13.77 18.70
CA GLY A 680 -38.24 -14.24 19.91
C GLY A 680 -39.31 -13.29 20.42
N ARG A 681 -39.04 -11.98 20.46
CA ARG A 681 -40.02 -10.98 20.94
C ARG A 681 -41.30 -10.99 20.11
N TYR A 682 -41.19 -10.98 18.78
CA TYR A 682 -42.34 -11.00 17.88
C TYR A 682 -43.18 -12.26 18.08
N VAL A 683 -42.55 -13.43 18.03
CA VAL A 683 -43.24 -14.72 18.19
C VAL A 683 -43.92 -14.82 19.55
N TRP A 684 -43.25 -14.41 20.64
CA TRP A 684 -43.85 -14.39 21.97
C TRP A 684 -45.07 -13.47 22.06
N THR A 685 -45.03 -12.27 21.45
CA THR A 685 -46.19 -11.37 21.45
C THR A 685 -47.38 -11.94 20.68
N VAL A 686 -47.14 -12.61 19.55
CA VAL A 686 -48.18 -13.27 18.77
C VAL A 686 -48.77 -14.45 19.56
N ILE A 687 -47.93 -15.32 20.12
CA ILE A 687 -48.38 -16.45 20.93
C ILE A 687 -49.15 -15.98 22.17
N ALA A 688 -48.69 -14.94 22.86
CA ALA A 688 -49.37 -14.38 24.03
C ALA A 688 -50.73 -13.77 23.64
N GLY A 689 -50.80 -13.03 22.52
CA GLY A 689 -52.05 -12.48 22.01
C GLY A 689 -53.08 -13.56 21.65
N VAL A 690 -52.63 -14.60 20.92
CA VAL A 690 -53.47 -15.75 20.56
C VAL A 690 -53.90 -16.55 21.79
N SER A 691 -53.00 -16.75 22.76
CA SER A 691 -53.31 -17.42 24.02
C SER A 691 -54.35 -16.64 24.83
N THR A 692 -54.28 -15.31 24.81
CA THR A 692 -55.25 -14.43 25.47
C THR A 692 -56.62 -14.52 24.78
N LEU A 693 -56.68 -14.59 23.45
CA LEU A 693 -57.93 -14.81 22.71
C LEU A 693 -58.54 -16.18 23.03
N VAL A 694 -57.75 -17.25 22.96
CA VAL A 694 -58.22 -18.61 23.24
C VAL A 694 -58.69 -18.74 24.69
N GLY A 695 -57.89 -18.26 25.64
CA GLY A 695 -58.21 -18.27 27.06
C GLY A 695 -59.42 -17.40 27.41
N GLY A 696 -59.51 -16.20 26.82
CA GLY A 696 -60.66 -15.30 26.97
C GLY A 696 -61.95 -15.88 26.38
N GLY A 697 -61.87 -16.50 25.20
CA GLY A 697 -62.99 -17.22 24.59
C GLY A 697 -63.48 -18.39 25.44
N MET A 698 -62.55 -19.13 26.05
CA MET A 698 -62.88 -20.23 26.97
C MET A 698 -63.49 -19.72 28.28
N ALA A 699 -62.96 -18.61 28.82
CA ALA A 699 -63.52 -17.98 30.01
C ALA A 699 -64.96 -17.48 29.77
N ILE A 700 -65.27 -16.90 28.61
CA ILE A 700 -66.63 -16.50 28.23
C ILE A 700 -67.56 -17.72 28.18
N GLY A 701 -67.14 -18.79 27.49
CA GLY A 701 -67.94 -20.02 27.36
C GLY A 701 -68.27 -20.65 28.72
N LEU A 702 -67.32 -20.64 29.66
CA LEU A 702 -67.49 -21.24 30.98
C LEU A 702 -68.17 -20.32 32.01
N SER A 703 -68.02 -19.00 31.90
CA SER A 703 -68.53 -18.05 32.91
C SER A 703 -69.92 -17.51 32.61
N VAL A 704 -70.32 -17.46 31.34
CA VAL A 704 -71.58 -16.82 30.93
C VAL A 704 -72.79 -17.77 31.09
N GLY A 705 -72.62 -19.09 30.91
CA GLY A 705 -73.72 -20.06 31.04
C GLY A 705 -74.94 -19.70 30.18
N GLU A 706 -76.16 -19.98 30.64
CA GLU A 706 -77.41 -19.65 29.90
C GLU A 706 -77.82 -18.16 29.96
N ARG A 707 -76.95 -17.24 30.42
CA ARG A 707 -77.35 -15.85 30.68
C ARG A 707 -77.64 -15.00 29.44
N ILE A 708 -77.33 -15.49 28.24
CA ILE A 708 -77.63 -14.80 26.98
C ILE A 708 -78.75 -15.58 26.28
N GLU A 709 -79.99 -15.07 26.34
CA GLU A 709 -81.13 -15.69 25.67
C GLU A 709 -80.90 -15.77 24.16
N GLY A 710 -80.95 -16.98 23.60
CA GLY A 710 -80.89 -17.24 22.16
C GLY A 710 -79.49 -17.41 21.56
N VAL A 711 -78.40 -17.37 22.36
CA VAL A 711 -77.03 -17.59 21.86
C VAL A 711 -76.31 -18.62 22.74
N ASP A 712 -75.83 -19.70 22.13
CA ASP A 712 -74.94 -20.65 22.79
C ASP A 712 -73.56 -20.00 23.02
N PRO A 713 -73.11 -19.82 24.27
CA PRO A 713 -71.80 -19.26 24.58
C PRO A 713 -70.63 -20.02 23.94
N PHE A 714 -70.79 -21.34 23.70
CA PHE A 714 -69.76 -22.14 23.05
C PHE A 714 -69.56 -21.77 21.57
N ASN A 715 -70.60 -21.27 20.89
CA ASN A 715 -70.42 -20.74 19.53
C ASN A 715 -69.51 -19.50 19.53
N ILE A 716 -69.62 -18.64 20.54
CA ILE A 716 -68.72 -17.48 20.68
C ILE A 716 -67.28 -17.94 20.88
N THR A 717 -67.05 -18.95 21.73
CA THR A 717 -65.73 -19.56 21.91
C THR A 717 -65.15 -20.07 20.58
N MET A 718 -65.95 -20.79 19.78
CA MET A 718 -65.53 -21.29 18.47
C MET A 718 -65.16 -20.16 17.50
N PHE A 719 -65.93 -19.07 17.44
CA PHE A 719 -65.59 -17.91 16.62
C PHE A 719 -64.30 -17.24 17.09
N VAL A 720 -64.11 -17.07 18.40
CA VAL A 720 -62.88 -16.48 18.95
C VAL A 720 -61.66 -17.35 18.64
N TRP A 721 -61.79 -18.67 18.69
CA TRP A 721 -60.72 -19.61 18.32
C TRP A 721 -60.41 -19.56 16.83
N ALA A 722 -61.43 -19.47 15.97
CA ALA A 722 -61.24 -19.30 14.53
C ALA A 722 -60.50 -17.98 14.21
N VAL A 723 -60.87 -16.89 14.89
CA VAL A 723 -60.16 -15.60 14.78
C VAL A 723 -58.72 -15.72 15.27
N ALA A 724 -58.48 -16.40 16.40
CA ALA A 724 -57.15 -16.60 16.94
C ALA A 724 -56.24 -17.40 15.98
N ALA A 725 -56.77 -18.47 15.38
CA ALA A 725 -56.07 -19.24 14.36
C ALA A 725 -55.77 -18.42 13.10
N LEU A 726 -56.72 -17.59 12.65
CA LEU A 726 -56.53 -16.70 11.50
C LEU A 726 -55.46 -15.63 11.77
N VAL A 727 -55.50 -14.98 12.93
CA VAL A 727 -54.48 -14.01 13.36
C VAL A 727 -53.10 -14.65 13.36
N LEU A 728 -52.99 -15.86 13.93
CA LEU A 728 -51.73 -16.58 13.98
C LEU A 728 -51.18 -16.91 12.57
N LEU A 729 -52.05 -17.32 11.63
CA LEU A 729 -51.68 -17.56 10.23
C LEU A 729 -51.23 -16.27 9.51
N ILE A 730 -51.94 -15.16 9.72
CA ILE A 730 -51.59 -13.86 9.13
C ILE A 730 -50.25 -13.38 9.67
N CYS A 731 -50.05 -13.42 10.99
CA CYS A 731 -48.79 -13.02 11.61
C CYS A 731 -47.61 -13.86 11.10
N LYS A 732 -47.78 -15.19 10.99
CA LYS A 732 -46.78 -16.08 10.39
C LYS A 732 -46.46 -15.69 8.93
N ALA A 733 -47.45 -15.29 8.14
CA ALA A 733 -47.24 -14.93 6.74
C ALA A 733 -46.74 -13.48 6.53
N SER A 734 -46.78 -12.62 7.54
CA SER A 734 -46.52 -11.19 7.39
C SER A 734 -45.05 -10.79 7.24
N LEU A 735 -44.11 -11.61 7.74
CA LEU A 735 -42.69 -11.27 7.76
C LEU A 735 -41.90 -11.86 6.59
N VAL A 736 -42.17 -13.11 6.21
CA VAL A 736 -41.49 -13.81 5.11
C VAL A 736 -42.49 -14.70 4.37
N GLU A 737 -42.38 -14.75 3.04
CA GLU A 737 -43.29 -15.48 2.15
C GLU A 737 -43.36 -16.98 2.47
N HIS A 738 -42.25 -17.57 2.94
CA HIS A 738 -42.12 -19.01 3.23
C HIS A 738 -41.55 -19.30 4.63
N TRP A 739 -42.25 -18.88 5.68
CA TRP A 739 -41.86 -19.20 7.06
C TRP A 739 -42.32 -20.60 7.49
N SER A 740 -41.39 -21.52 7.75
CA SER A 740 -41.72 -22.87 8.23
C SER A 740 -42.30 -22.84 9.66
N TRP A 741 -43.17 -23.80 10.00
CA TRP A 741 -43.69 -23.91 11.37
C TRP A 741 -42.61 -24.27 12.37
N ASN A 742 -41.63 -25.08 11.95
CA ASN A 742 -40.50 -25.45 12.78
C ASN A 742 -39.70 -24.20 13.20
N ASP A 743 -39.37 -23.34 12.26
CA ASP A 743 -38.58 -22.13 12.53
C ASP A 743 -39.39 -21.11 13.34
N PHE A 744 -40.69 -20.97 13.06
CA PHE A 744 -41.59 -20.09 13.83
C PHE A 744 -41.61 -20.47 15.31
N LEU A 745 -41.77 -21.77 15.62
CA LEU A 745 -41.78 -22.27 17.00
C LEU A 745 -40.40 -22.15 17.68
N HIS A 746 -39.32 -22.29 16.91
CA HIS A 746 -37.95 -22.05 17.38
C HIS A 746 -37.56 -20.56 17.44
N GLN A 747 -38.51 -19.65 17.16
CA GLN A 747 -38.30 -18.21 17.22
C GLN A 747 -37.21 -17.70 16.26
N ARG A 748 -37.14 -18.31 15.07
CA ARG A 748 -36.15 -18.00 14.04
C ARG A 748 -36.85 -17.70 12.72
N VAL A 749 -36.35 -16.74 11.97
CA VAL A 749 -36.80 -16.40 10.62
C VAL A 749 -35.65 -16.64 9.66
N LYS A 750 -35.90 -17.38 8.57
CA LYS A 750 -34.92 -17.62 7.50
C LYS A 750 -35.15 -16.60 6.38
N CYS A 751 -34.27 -15.60 6.25
CA CYS A 751 -34.33 -14.57 5.22
C CYS A 751 -33.46 -14.96 4.01
N ARG A 752 -34.01 -14.92 2.81
CA ARG A 752 -33.37 -15.36 1.55
C ARG A 752 -32.91 -14.19 0.67
N SER A 753 -33.25 -12.96 1.02
CA SER A 753 -32.79 -11.75 0.32
C SER A 753 -32.40 -10.64 1.30
N VAL A 754 -31.69 -9.62 0.79
CA VAL A 754 -31.36 -8.41 1.56
C VAL A 754 -32.63 -7.64 1.92
N SER A 755 -33.59 -7.53 1.00
CA SER A 755 -34.86 -6.85 1.26
C SER A 755 -35.70 -7.53 2.36
N GLU A 756 -35.76 -8.87 2.38
CA GLU A 756 -36.41 -9.63 3.45
C GLU A 756 -35.69 -9.41 4.78
N LEU A 757 -34.36 -9.42 4.78
CA LEU A 757 -33.56 -9.21 5.99
C LEU A 757 -33.78 -7.81 6.56
N GLN A 758 -33.85 -6.79 5.70
CA GLN A 758 -34.23 -5.42 6.09
C GLN A 758 -35.64 -5.36 6.66
N ALA A 759 -36.62 -6.01 6.04
CA ALA A 759 -38.01 -6.01 6.49
C ALA A 759 -38.17 -6.64 7.89
N VAL A 760 -37.42 -7.71 8.17
CA VAL A 760 -37.49 -8.44 9.45
C VAL A 760 -36.71 -7.73 10.56
N THR A 761 -35.53 -7.19 10.27
CA THR A 761 -34.63 -6.62 11.29
C THR A 761 -34.81 -5.11 11.48
N GLY A 762 -35.33 -4.41 10.47
CA GLY A 762 -35.35 -2.94 10.42
C GLY A 762 -33.99 -2.29 10.17
N ILE A 763 -32.93 -3.08 9.92
CA ILE A 763 -31.57 -2.58 9.67
C ILE A 763 -31.49 -2.06 8.22
N PRO A 764 -30.84 -0.90 7.95
CA PRO A 764 -30.70 -0.38 6.60
C PRO A 764 -30.03 -1.35 5.64
N ASP A 765 -30.59 -1.48 4.43
CA ASP A 765 -30.09 -2.30 3.31
C ASP A 765 -28.58 -2.19 3.08
N GLN A 766 -28.05 -0.97 3.04
CA GLN A 766 -26.62 -0.74 2.78
C GLN A 766 -25.73 -1.19 3.94
N LEU A 767 -26.22 -1.10 5.19
CA LEU A 767 -25.49 -1.59 6.35
C LEU A 767 -25.47 -3.13 6.37
N ILE A 768 -26.58 -3.76 5.98
CA ILE A 768 -26.66 -5.20 5.77
C ILE A 768 -25.64 -5.64 4.72
N ILE A 769 -25.61 -4.99 3.56
CA ILE A 769 -24.66 -5.32 2.48
C ILE A 769 -23.20 -5.14 2.96
N ALA A 770 -22.89 -4.06 3.68
CA ALA A 770 -21.56 -3.85 4.23
C ALA A 770 -21.16 -4.97 5.20
N ARG A 771 -22.08 -5.43 6.05
CA ARG A 771 -21.84 -6.56 6.95
C ARG A 771 -21.62 -7.87 6.19
N LEU A 772 -22.43 -8.14 5.17
CA LEU A 772 -22.27 -9.34 4.33
C LEU A 772 -20.93 -9.35 3.58
N LEU A 773 -20.46 -8.19 3.12
CA LEU A 773 -19.14 -8.05 2.49
C LEU A 773 -18.00 -8.25 3.50
N HIS A 774 -18.18 -7.79 4.74
CA HIS A 774 -17.21 -7.98 5.81
C HIS A 774 -17.08 -9.45 6.24
N ASP A 775 -18.21 -10.15 6.39
CA ASP A 775 -18.26 -11.55 6.85
C ASP A 775 -17.99 -12.56 5.72
N GLU A 776 -17.86 -12.11 4.46
CA GLU A 776 -17.78 -12.99 3.29
C GLU A 776 -16.70 -14.08 3.39
N LYS A 777 -15.53 -13.76 3.94
CA LYS A 777 -14.40 -14.70 4.06
C LYS A 777 -14.69 -15.84 5.05
N ASP A 778 -15.46 -15.55 6.10
CA ASP A 778 -15.76 -16.49 7.18
C ASP A 778 -17.14 -17.15 7.00
N SER A 779 -17.95 -16.61 6.10
CA SER A 779 -19.32 -17.05 5.86
C SER A 779 -19.41 -18.12 4.77
N ILE A 780 -20.26 -19.12 5.01
CA ILE A 780 -20.63 -20.15 4.02
C ILE A 780 -21.70 -19.68 3.03
N LEU A 781 -22.17 -18.43 3.17
CA LEU A 781 -23.26 -17.87 2.37
C LEU A 781 -22.85 -17.73 0.90
N LYS A 782 -23.63 -18.33 0.00
CA LYS A 782 -23.47 -18.17 -1.45
C LYS A 782 -24.43 -17.12 -1.96
N THR A 783 -23.91 -16.10 -2.63
CA THR A 783 -24.70 -14.97 -3.12
C THR A 783 -25.21 -15.20 -4.55
N ARG A 784 -26.43 -14.76 -4.83
CA ARG A 784 -27.07 -14.74 -6.16
C ARG A 784 -27.77 -13.40 -6.38
N GLY A 785 -28.38 -13.25 -7.55
CA GLY A 785 -29.19 -12.07 -7.87
C GLY A 785 -28.44 -11.06 -8.72
N PRO A 786 -29.11 -9.97 -9.13
CA PRO A 786 -28.60 -9.04 -10.12
C PRO A 786 -27.40 -8.21 -9.64
N PHE A 787 -27.21 -8.04 -8.32
CA PHE A 787 -26.19 -7.14 -7.75
C PHE A 787 -25.08 -7.89 -7.00
N ASN A 788 -24.90 -9.19 -7.24
CA ASN A 788 -23.91 -10.02 -6.54
C ASN A 788 -22.48 -9.92 -7.12
N THR A 789 -22.24 -9.07 -8.13
CA THR A 789 -20.98 -9.07 -8.87
C THR A 789 -19.74 -8.85 -7.99
N ILE A 790 -19.91 -8.09 -6.91
CA ILE A 790 -18.86 -7.68 -5.95
C ILE A 790 -18.43 -8.83 -5.02
N PHE A 791 -19.34 -9.76 -4.74
CA PHE A 791 -19.09 -10.91 -3.88
C PHE A 791 -18.21 -11.93 -4.60
N LEU A 792 -17.24 -12.49 -3.90
CA LEU A 792 -16.40 -13.60 -4.32
C LEU A 792 -17.18 -14.92 -4.27
N ASN A 793 -17.97 -15.15 -3.22
CA ASN A 793 -18.71 -16.40 -3.00
C ASN A 793 -20.06 -16.37 -3.72
N LYS A 794 -20.09 -16.77 -5.00
CA LYS A 794 -21.30 -16.81 -5.84
C LYS A 794 -21.88 -18.21 -5.93
N ALA A 795 -23.20 -18.32 -5.92
CA ALA A 795 -23.89 -19.55 -6.26
C ALA A 795 -23.69 -19.86 -7.76
N ALA A 796 -23.44 -21.13 -8.10
CA ALA A 796 -23.42 -21.58 -9.48
C ALA A 796 -24.80 -21.43 -10.14
N ASP A 797 -24.82 -21.29 -11.46
CA ASP A 797 -26.06 -21.12 -12.22
C ASP A 797 -27.06 -22.24 -11.92
N GLY A 798 -28.25 -21.85 -11.43
CA GLY A 798 -29.34 -22.77 -11.07
C GLY A 798 -29.31 -23.31 -9.62
N VAL A 799 -28.28 -22.99 -8.82
CA VAL A 799 -28.23 -23.36 -7.39
C VAL A 799 -28.90 -22.29 -6.53
N THR A 800 -29.59 -22.71 -5.47
CA THR A 800 -30.20 -21.79 -4.49
C THR A 800 -29.11 -21.05 -3.71
N GLY A 801 -29.23 -19.72 -3.60
CA GLY A 801 -28.32 -18.86 -2.85
C GLY A 801 -29.08 -17.68 -2.24
N PHE A 802 -28.39 -16.91 -1.41
CA PHE A 802 -28.92 -15.68 -0.82
C PHE A 802 -28.94 -14.55 -1.85
N SER A 803 -30.09 -13.92 -2.04
CA SER A 803 -30.32 -12.94 -3.11
C SER A 803 -29.89 -11.54 -2.71
N ILE A 804 -28.90 -10.98 -3.41
CA ILE A 804 -28.56 -9.56 -3.38
C ILE A 804 -29.45 -8.84 -4.40
N ASP A 805 -30.61 -8.39 -3.92
CA ASP A 805 -31.69 -7.79 -4.72
C ASP A 805 -31.75 -6.25 -4.61
N VAL A 806 -30.79 -5.66 -3.90
CA VAL A 806 -30.65 -4.21 -3.72
C VAL A 806 -29.33 -3.74 -4.36
N PRO A 807 -29.33 -2.63 -5.13
CA PRO A 807 -28.11 -2.09 -5.72
C PRO A 807 -27.13 -1.60 -4.65
N VAL A 808 -25.84 -1.81 -4.88
CA VAL A 808 -24.79 -1.46 -3.91
C VAL A 808 -24.28 -0.06 -4.19
N ARG A 809 -24.28 0.80 -3.17
CA ARG A 809 -23.78 2.18 -3.31
C ARG A 809 -22.26 2.24 -3.22
N ASN A 810 -21.65 3.19 -3.94
CA ASN A 810 -20.20 3.44 -3.88
C ASN A 810 -19.72 3.67 -2.44
N LYS A 811 -20.51 4.41 -1.65
CA LYS A 811 -20.25 4.63 -0.23
C LYS A 811 -20.13 3.33 0.58
N THR A 812 -21.03 2.37 0.34
CA THR A 812 -21.02 1.05 0.98
C THR A 812 -19.78 0.27 0.60
N LEU A 813 -19.35 0.37 -0.68
CA LEU A 813 -18.13 -0.28 -1.18
C LEU A 813 -16.90 0.31 -0.52
N LEU A 814 -16.78 1.64 -0.51
CA LEU A 814 -15.67 2.36 0.12
C LEU A 814 -15.49 1.93 1.59
N LEU A 815 -16.59 1.89 2.34
CA LEU A 815 -16.60 1.50 3.75
C LEU A 815 -16.25 0.02 3.96
N SER A 816 -16.60 -0.84 3.01
CA SER A 816 -16.27 -2.27 3.04
C SER A 816 -14.83 -2.57 2.60
N GLY A 817 -14.00 -1.56 2.33
CA GLY A 817 -12.62 -1.74 1.85
C GLY A 817 -12.49 -1.90 0.33
N LEU A 818 -13.54 -1.59 -0.44
CA LEU A 818 -13.54 -1.61 -1.90
C LEU A 818 -13.50 -0.17 -2.43
N VAL A 819 -12.30 0.34 -2.69
CA VAL A 819 -12.10 1.74 -3.10
C VAL A 819 -12.20 1.86 -4.61
N MET A 820 -13.13 2.68 -5.10
CA MET A 820 -13.32 2.91 -6.53
C MET A 820 -12.35 3.99 -7.03
N ILE A 821 -11.43 3.61 -7.91
CA ILE A 821 -10.39 4.47 -8.48
C ILE A 821 -10.73 4.79 -9.93
N LYS A 822 -10.75 6.07 -10.28
CA LYS A 822 -10.96 6.54 -11.66
C LYS A 822 -9.65 6.45 -12.43
N VAL A 823 -9.71 5.86 -13.63
CA VAL A 823 -8.54 5.66 -14.51
C VAL A 823 -8.84 6.12 -15.94
N GLU A 824 -7.79 6.57 -16.63
CA GLU A 824 -7.82 7.01 -18.02
C GLU A 824 -7.47 5.84 -18.96
N THR A 825 -8.41 5.42 -19.80
CA THR A 825 -8.23 4.36 -20.80
C THR A 825 -8.14 4.93 -22.21
N CYS A 826 -7.80 4.10 -23.20
CA CYS A 826 -7.83 4.51 -24.60
C CYS A 826 -9.25 4.86 -25.13
N LEU A 827 -10.31 4.44 -24.43
CA LEU A 827 -11.71 4.66 -24.83
C LEU A 827 -12.40 5.77 -24.01
N GLY A 828 -11.69 6.46 -23.13
CA GLY A 828 -12.22 7.41 -22.15
C GLY A 828 -11.94 6.97 -20.72
N HIS A 829 -12.74 7.42 -19.76
CA HIS A 829 -12.54 7.08 -18.36
C HIS A 829 -13.26 5.78 -17.98
N ALA A 830 -12.62 5.04 -17.08
CA ALA A 830 -13.15 3.86 -16.42
C ALA A 830 -12.99 3.98 -14.91
N VAL A 831 -13.67 3.09 -14.18
CA VAL A 831 -13.49 2.95 -12.72
C VAL A 831 -13.03 1.54 -12.43
N VAL A 832 -11.96 1.40 -11.66
CA VAL A 832 -11.35 0.14 -11.24
C VAL A 832 -11.40 0.08 -9.72
N CYS A 833 -11.66 -1.10 -9.18
CA CYS A 833 -11.73 -1.29 -7.73
C CYS A 833 -10.37 -1.72 -7.16
N LEU A 834 -9.86 -0.94 -6.21
CA LEU A 834 -8.81 -1.36 -5.29
C LEU A 834 -9.46 -2.19 -4.16
N ASP A 835 -9.18 -3.49 -4.15
CA ASP A 835 -9.72 -4.43 -3.17
C ASP A 835 -8.81 -4.51 -1.93
N ALA A 836 -9.20 -3.82 -0.87
CA ALA A 836 -8.56 -3.83 0.44
C ALA A 836 -9.50 -4.42 1.52
N ARG A 837 -10.46 -5.28 1.12
CA ARG A 837 -11.34 -6.03 2.03
C ARG A 837 -10.52 -6.89 2.99
N ARG A 838 -11.13 -7.28 4.12
CA ARG A 838 -10.60 -8.21 5.14
C ARG A 838 -9.72 -9.34 4.60
N GLY A 839 -8.52 -9.46 5.16
CA GLY A 839 -7.59 -10.56 4.89
C GLY A 839 -7.00 -10.56 3.48
N LYS A 840 -7.00 -9.41 2.79
CA LYS A 840 -6.29 -9.19 1.52
C LYS A 840 -4.86 -8.76 1.83
N GLN A 841 -3.91 -9.53 1.30
CA GLN A 841 -2.48 -9.31 1.53
C GLN A 841 -2.01 -7.99 0.95
N PHE A 842 -2.15 -7.78 -0.36
CA PHE A 842 -1.70 -6.56 -1.02
C PHE A 842 -2.42 -6.39 -2.35
N THR A 843 -2.93 -5.20 -2.63
CA THR A 843 -3.44 -4.81 -3.94
C THR A 843 -2.90 -3.43 -4.30
N THR A 844 -2.66 -3.20 -5.60
CA THR A 844 -2.15 -1.92 -6.09
C THR A 844 -2.81 -1.55 -7.41
N VAL A 845 -3.10 -0.26 -7.60
CA VAL A 845 -3.60 0.34 -8.85
C VAL A 845 -2.58 1.37 -9.27
N SER A 846 -1.80 1.03 -10.29
CA SER A 846 -0.64 1.80 -10.76
C SER A 846 -0.88 2.48 -12.11
N HIS A 847 -0.02 3.43 -12.48
CA HIS A 847 -0.04 4.00 -13.82
C HIS A 847 0.45 2.98 -14.85
N ARG A 848 -0.27 2.94 -15.98
CA ARG A 848 0.03 2.06 -17.12
C ARG A 848 0.05 0.58 -16.74
N GLU A 849 -1.12 0.05 -16.43
CA GLU A 849 -1.31 -1.39 -16.37
C GLU A 849 -1.50 -1.92 -17.79
N VAL A 850 -0.45 -2.57 -18.32
CA VAL A 850 -0.41 -3.17 -19.66
C VAL A 850 0.18 -4.56 -19.49
N ASP A 851 -0.53 -5.59 -19.97
CA ASP A 851 -0.13 -7.01 -19.92
C ASP A 851 -0.14 -7.67 -18.54
N THR A 852 -1.07 -7.32 -17.65
CA THR A 852 -1.41 -8.20 -16.52
C THR A 852 -2.59 -9.09 -16.93
N ASP A 853 -2.47 -10.40 -16.75
CA ASP A 853 -3.60 -11.32 -16.90
C ASP A 853 -4.64 -11.16 -15.76
N GLN A 854 -4.40 -10.20 -14.85
CA GLN A 854 -5.20 -9.91 -13.68
C GLN A 854 -6.61 -9.43 -14.04
N GLU A 855 -7.60 -10.08 -13.44
CA GLU A 855 -8.99 -9.67 -13.56
C GLU A 855 -9.34 -8.61 -12.51
N TRP A 856 -9.82 -7.47 -12.97
CA TRP A 856 -10.25 -6.35 -12.15
C TRP A 856 -11.77 -6.30 -12.04
N LEU A 857 -12.26 -5.87 -10.87
CA LEU A 857 -13.64 -5.45 -10.69
C LEU A 857 -13.77 -4.00 -11.15
N MET A 858 -14.52 -3.75 -12.22
CA MET A 858 -14.46 -2.47 -12.93
C MET A 858 -15.75 -2.08 -13.65
N CYS A 859 -15.87 -0.79 -13.95
CA CYS A 859 -16.82 -0.22 -14.89
C CYS A 859 -16.04 0.36 -16.09
N PRO A 860 -16.09 -0.27 -17.28
CA PRO A 860 -15.18 0.04 -18.39
C PRO A 860 -15.47 1.38 -19.11
N SER A 861 -16.63 2.00 -18.87
CA SER A 861 -16.95 3.31 -19.45
C SER A 861 -17.91 4.08 -18.57
N ILE A 862 -17.40 5.12 -17.89
CA ILE A 862 -18.25 6.05 -17.13
C ILE A 862 -18.73 7.23 -17.98
N ASP A 863 -17.96 7.66 -18.98
CA ASP A 863 -18.27 8.84 -19.80
C ASP A 863 -19.52 8.64 -20.67
N ARG A 864 -19.65 7.46 -21.29
CA ARG A 864 -20.82 7.11 -22.12
C ARG A 864 -22.11 7.12 -21.31
N LEU A 865 -22.02 6.73 -20.03
CA LEU A 865 -23.17 6.68 -19.13
C LEU A 865 -23.49 8.07 -18.58
N ALA A 866 -22.48 8.88 -18.24
CA ALA A 866 -22.65 10.25 -17.76
C ALA A 866 -23.42 11.14 -18.77
N HIS A 867 -23.14 11.01 -20.06
CA HIS A 867 -23.88 11.72 -21.12
C HIS A 867 -25.36 11.35 -21.20
N ASN A 868 -25.71 10.09 -20.93
CA ASN A 868 -27.10 9.64 -20.95
C ASN A 868 -27.90 10.16 -19.74
N PHE A 869 -27.24 10.36 -18.59
CA PHE A 869 -27.90 10.82 -17.36
C PHE A 869 -28.01 12.34 -17.22
N ALA A 870 -27.18 13.12 -17.93
CA ALA A 870 -27.26 14.58 -17.94
C ALA A 870 -28.63 15.12 -18.43
N THR A 871 -29.42 14.28 -19.12
CA THR A 871 -30.76 14.63 -19.61
C THR A 871 -31.89 14.35 -18.62
N LYS A 872 -31.63 13.66 -17.49
CA LYS A 872 -32.64 13.32 -16.46
C LYS A 872 -32.14 13.69 -15.07
N GLN A 873 -32.49 14.90 -14.64
CA GLN A 873 -31.96 15.61 -13.47
C GLN A 873 -32.25 14.98 -12.09
N SER A 874 -32.87 13.79 -12.02
CA SER A 874 -33.31 13.15 -10.77
C SER A 874 -33.02 11.65 -10.65
N ALA A 875 -32.39 11.01 -11.65
CA ALA A 875 -32.10 9.58 -11.60
C ALA A 875 -30.71 9.34 -10.98
N ARG A 876 -30.65 8.57 -9.89
CA ARG A 876 -29.39 8.07 -9.31
C ARG A 876 -28.56 7.39 -10.41
N ARG A 877 -27.26 7.69 -10.47
CA ARG A 877 -26.36 7.19 -11.53
C ARG A 877 -26.12 5.70 -11.29
N ARG A 878 -26.45 4.87 -12.27
CA ARG A 878 -26.23 3.43 -12.25
C ARG A 878 -25.09 3.04 -13.17
N TYR A 879 -24.11 2.32 -12.64
CA TYR A 879 -22.94 1.87 -13.39
C TYR A 879 -22.86 0.35 -13.39
N PRO A 880 -22.72 -0.30 -14.56
CA PRO A 880 -22.55 -1.74 -14.63
C PRO A 880 -21.16 -2.11 -14.12
N LEU A 881 -21.11 -3.01 -13.15
CA LEU A 881 -19.85 -3.54 -12.63
C LEU A 881 -19.60 -4.91 -13.25
N LYS A 882 -18.37 -5.14 -13.73
CA LYS A 882 -17.97 -6.40 -14.35
C LYS A 882 -16.58 -6.79 -13.87
N LYS A 883 -16.33 -8.10 -13.84
CA LYS A 883 -14.99 -8.64 -13.65
C LYS A 883 -14.36 -8.86 -15.03
N GLY A 884 -13.14 -8.39 -15.24
CA GLY A 884 -12.42 -8.61 -16.48
C GLY A 884 -11.12 -7.83 -16.58
N GLN A 885 -10.44 -7.95 -17.71
CA GLN A 885 -9.17 -7.29 -17.98
C GLN A 885 -9.40 -5.90 -18.58
N LEU A 886 -8.64 -4.91 -18.12
CA LEU A 886 -8.65 -3.55 -18.66
C LEU A 886 -7.26 -2.95 -18.59
N ASN A 887 -6.87 -2.33 -19.69
CA ASN A 887 -5.63 -1.57 -19.77
C ASN A 887 -5.94 -0.08 -19.63
N TRP A 888 -5.28 0.59 -18.69
CA TRP A 888 -5.35 2.05 -18.53
C TRP A 888 -3.97 2.67 -18.58
N ARG A 889 -3.94 3.97 -18.89
CA ARG A 889 -2.71 4.75 -19.01
C ARG A 889 -2.36 5.49 -17.73
N LYS A 890 -3.36 6.04 -17.04
CA LYS A 890 -3.16 6.96 -15.93
C LYS A 890 -4.21 6.74 -14.85
N VAL A 891 -3.81 6.84 -13.59
CA VAL A 891 -4.70 6.90 -12.44
C VAL A 891 -5.04 8.36 -12.14
N GLU A 892 -6.33 8.66 -11.99
CA GLU A 892 -6.81 10.03 -11.73
C GLU A 892 -7.14 10.31 -10.27
N GLY A 893 -7.59 9.30 -9.51
CA GLY A 893 -7.90 9.41 -8.08
C GLY A 893 -9.15 8.67 -7.65
N VAL A 894 -9.60 8.89 -6.40
CA VAL A 894 -10.78 8.20 -5.86
C VAL A 894 -12.06 8.79 -6.46
N TYR A 895 -12.97 7.92 -6.89
CA TYR A 895 -14.21 8.33 -7.52
C TYR A 895 -15.22 8.92 -6.52
N ASN A 896 -15.58 10.20 -6.69
CA ASN A 896 -16.34 11.02 -5.73
C ASN A 896 -17.87 10.82 -5.78
N ALA A 897 -18.42 10.07 -6.74
CA ALA A 897 -19.87 9.87 -6.77
C ALA A 897 -20.31 8.82 -5.72
N LEU A 898 -20.42 9.22 -4.45
CA LEU A 898 -20.74 8.31 -3.34
C LEU A 898 -22.14 7.70 -3.44
N ASP A 899 -23.10 8.42 -4.03
CA ASP A 899 -24.47 7.97 -4.27
C ASP A 899 -24.61 7.17 -5.58
N ALA A 900 -23.51 6.91 -6.28
CA ALA A 900 -23.53 6.04 -7.45
C ALA A 900 -23.92 4.61 -7.03
N GLU A 901 -24.87 4.03 -7.76
CA GLU A 901 -25.32 2.66 -7.61
C GLU A 901 -24.55 1.77 -8.60
N PHE A 902 -23.84 0.77 -8.11
CA PHE A 902 -23.20 -0.22 -8.95
C PHE A 902 -24.13 -1.42 -9.15
N VAL A 903 -24.31 -1.79 -10.42
CA VAL A 903 -25.25 -2.81 -10.89
C VAL A 903 -24.51 -4.02 -11.41
#